data_AF-A0A9P1C4Y7-F1
#
_entry.id   AF-A0A9P1C4Y7-F1
#
_cell.length_a   1.000
_cell.length_b   1.000
_cell.length_c   1.000
_cell.angle_alpha   90.00
_cell.angle_beta   90.00
_cell.angle_gamma   90.00
#
_symmetry.space_group_name_H-M   'P 1'
#
loop_
_entity.id
_entity.type
_entity.pdbx_description
1 polymer ?
#
loop_
_entity_poly.entity_id
_entity_poly.type
_entity_poly.pdbx_seq_one_letter_code
_entity_poly.pdbx_strand_id
1 'polypeptide(L)'
;MPIVPGSAAERKRVSARVDSNLAPTRALRRQTQDKRNLYLVGFKSWLWEEKGVSFKFLFEQKPADPERVSALLIEYGRQLYYAGKAYGIYAETMNAVACSRPLIKHSLTAAWDLAFCWLADEPYDHHPAMLLTVMAAMSVVSLTWGWPHFTAVLLIGWAGVMRIGEVLAASRRELVLPGDRAPGTSFALVMVKMPKTLGRAAKHQAARIDQIDIVNFLSAMYAEAAGDTKIWPYSAATLRKRFSEVRLALKLPIERVGDQKPFALGSLRPGGATWLLHKTENAEVVRRRGRWLSVKTLEIYLQEVQVSTYLERARPAAKVLIEFCSGGFATTLDRRIDFLQCGVMVLTMLSRTAGRAALQAARAPPGLGNMAVRSICTTLPKLGGYDYNLGWPGSRIRNPDPEGYNDVAPPMGFGWWALIVTSVSCFFWGNTYDHSRGIKVAIGLFGQSLGTAADSNGIAVPAPHQAPTCRSECRAMPFMLTPMLTLRASEKNGWPEWPYAKTDMQFCSQELRDDLDVVLEAVRQDGHALVFASAALKARKDVALEAVRQDGHSIVFADVGLRADKDVVLEAVQQDGYALSYASAALRADRVVVIEAVRSTGFALLFAHEKLRADKEVIFEAVQSNWQALGYASPELRNDKDIVKAAVATNRQALAMISDELRRDPAIVEEALQADGHALVYLERTLQADKATVSAAVKQDGHAISYASEEIQRDIDVAMQAVSEDGITLGLLPTEVQANKSVALRAIESNVKAFQNVSEELKSDEDVQEAALASERYALLNSVKVDGYALRTASKRMQADREIVLAAVKQNGKVLVFAPENLRKDREVVLAAVRQNGKALVFAHESLKNDKEVVMEAVAEGGHIALWHASEELQKDKEVLLAMK
;
A
#
# COMPACT_ATOMS: atom_id res chain seq x y z
N MET A 1 32.14 -7.00 -67.18
CA MET A 1 31.84 -8.23 -66.41
C MET A 1 30.70 -7.94 -65.45
N PRO A 2 29.69 -8.82 -65.30
CA PRO A 2 28.69 -8.70 -64.25
C PRO A 2 29.34 -8.91 -62.87
N ILE A 3 28.91 -8.16 -61.87
CA ILE A 3 29.45 -8.27 -60.49
C ILE A 3 28.78 -9.46 -59.81
N VAL A 4 29.45 -10.61 -59.80
CA VAL A 4 28.98 -11.87 -59.21
C VAL A 4 29.92 -12.36 -58.08
N PRO A 5 29.40 -13.05 -57.04
CA PRO A 5 30.21 -13.50 -55.91
C PRO A 5 31.15 -14.66 -56.28
N GLY A 6 32.44 -14.38 -56.42
CA GLY A 6 33.47 -15.35 -56.80
C GLY A 6 33.83 -16.31 -55.66
N SER A 7 33.97 -15.80 -54.43
CA SER A 7 34.40 -16.61 -53.27
C SER A 7 33.24 -17.19 -52.45
N ALA A 8 33.50 -18.29 -51.72
CA ALA A 8 32.52 -18.84 -50.76
C ALA A 8 32.17 -17.83 -49.64
N ALA A 9 33.13 -17.01 -49.24
CA ALA A 9 32.90 -15.91 -48.30
C ALA A 9 32.00 -14.81 -48.90
N GLU A 10 32.10 -14.51 -50.20
CA GLU A 10 31.15 -13.63 -50.88
C GLU A 10 29.76 -14.24 -50.98
N ARG A 11 29.63 -15.52 -51.34
CA ARG A 11 28.32 -16.20 -51.35
C ARG A 11 27.67 -16.18 -49.97
N LYS A 12 28.44 -16.40 -48.89
CA LYS A 12 27.99 -16.25 -47.49
C LYS A 12 27.63 -14.79 -47.12
N ARG A 13 28.34 -13.80 -47.66
CA ARG A 13 27.99 -12.37 -47.50
C ARG A 13 26.74 -12.00 -48.28
N VAL A 14 26.52 -12.55 -49.48
CA VAL A 14 25.30 -12.33 -50.28
C VAL A 14 24.09 -12.94 -49.58
N SER A 15 24.16 -14.19 -49.13
CA SER A 15 23.07 -14.81 -48.35
C SER A 15 22.76 -14.06 -47.06
N ALA A 16 23.77 -13.52 -46.37
CA ALA A 16 23.58 -12.67 -45.19
C ALA A 16 23.08 -11.23 -45.49
N ARG A 17 22.94 -10.86 -46.77
CA ARG A 17 22.53 -9.52 -47.23
C ARG A 17 21.18 -9.49 -47.96
N VAL A 18 20.52 -10.64 -48.17
CA VAL A 18 19.26 -10.75 -48.93
C VAL A 18 18.20 -9.76 -48.42
N ASP A 19 18.05 -9.65 -47.10
CA ASP A 19 17.08 -8.73 -46.46
C ASP A 19 17.65 -7.33 -46.16
N SER A 20 18.88 -7.02 -46.60
CA SER A 20 19.58 -5.77 -46.24
C SER A 20 19.51 -4.72 -47.35
N ASN A 21 18.68 -3.70 -47.16
CA ASN A 21 18.63 -2.53 -48.05
C ASN A 21 19.75 -1.53 -47.70
N LEU A 22 20.73 -1.37 -48.60
CA LEU A 22 21.84 -0.43 -48.45
C LEU A 22 21.45 0.99 -48.92
N ALA A 23 20.55 1.65 -48.19
CA ALA A 23 20.16 3.02 -48.51
C ALA A 23 21.37 3.99 -48.37
N PRO A 24 21.58 4.95 -49.30
CA PRO A 24 22.67 5.93 -49.27
C PRO A 24 22.39 7.06 -48.27
N THR A 25 22.04 6.68 -47.04
CA THR A 25 21.71 7.59 -45.94
C THR A 25 22.57 7.25 -44.73
N ARG A 26 22.64 8.16 -43.76
CA ARG A 26 23.34 7.88 -42.50
C ARG A 26 22.66 6.69 -41.82
N ALA A 27 23.45 5.75 -41.29
CA ALA A 27 22.94 4.62 -40.53
C ALA A 27 22.08 5.10 -39.33
N LEU A 28 20.77 4.95 -39.46
CA LEU A 28 19.76 5.27 -38.44
C LEU A 28 19.17 3.97 -37.88
N ARG A 29 18.65 4.03 -36.66
CA ARG A 29 17.84 2.94 -36.11
C ARG A 29 16.46 2.95 -36.77
N ARG A 30 15.88 1.78 -37.05
CA ARG A 30 14.52 1.63 -37.60
C ARG A 30 13.51 2.50 -36.85
N GLN A 31 13.46 2.41 -35.51
CA GLN A 31 12.62 3.27 -34.65
C GLN A 31 12.80 4.79 -34.86
N THR A 32 13.98 5.26 -35.23
CA THR A 32 14.22 6.68 -35.54
C THR A 32 13.74 7.03 -36.95
N GLN A 33 13.89 6.11 -37.90
CA GLN A 33 13.36 6.25 -39.26
C GLN A 33 11.82 6.25 -39.26
N ASP A 34 11.20 5.33 -38.52
CA ASP A 34 9.74 5.24 -38.37
C ASP A 34 9.16 6.56 -37.79
N LYS A 35 9.81 7.12 -36.76
CA LYS A 35 9.44 8.43 -36.19
C LYS A 35 9.61 9.59 -37.16
N ARG A 36 10.71 9.62 -37.93
CA ARG A 36 10.92 10.65 -38.96
C ARG A 36 9.86 10.60 -40.04
N ASN A 37 9.48 9.39 -40.48
CA ASN A 37 8.41 9.19 -41.44
C ASN A 37 7.06 9.69 -40.88
N LEU A 38 6.73 9.35 -39.63
CA LEU A 38 5.51 9.81 -38.95
C LEU A 38 5.44 11.34 -38.87
N TYR A 39 6.50 12.00 -38.39
CA TYR A 39 6.50 13.47 -38.27
C TYR A 39 6.53 14.18 -39.62
N LEU A 40 7.17 13.57 -40.64
CA LEU A 40 7.11 14.07 -42.02
C LEU A 40 5.71 13.97 -42.61
N VAL A 41 4.92 12.94 -42.26
CA VAL A 41 3.49 12.85 -42.64
C VAL A 41 2.67 13.95 -41.95
N GLY A 42 2.92 14.23 -40.67
CA GLY A 42 2.28 15.36 -39.97
C GLY A 42 2.55 16.70 -40.65
N PHE A 43 3.81 16.98 -40.99
CA PHE A 43 4.19 18.20 -41.72
C PHE A 43 3.60 18.27 -43.13
N LYS A 44 3.47 17.13 -43.83
CA LYS A 44 2.81 17.05 -45.15
C LYS A 44 1.33 17.41 -45.09
N SER A 45 0.63 16.92 -44.06
CA SER A 45 -0.80 17.21 -43.84
C SER A 45 -0.98 18.69 -43.56
N TRP A 46 -0.20 19.23 -42.61
CA TRP A 46 -0.18 20.66 -42.30
C TRP A 46 0.09 21.56 -43.52
N LEU A 47 1.08 21.23 -44.36
CA LEU A 47 1.37 22.00 -45.58
C LEU A 47 0.18 22.04 -46.55
N TRP A 48 -0.60 20.96 -46.62
CA TRP A 48 -1.78 20.88 -47.49
C TRP A 48 -2.98 21.62 -46.90
N GLU A 49 -3.27 21.37 -45.62
CA GLU A 49 -4.45 21.90 -44.91
C GLU A 49 -4.34 23.39 -44.61
N GLU A 50 -3.22 23.84 -44.01
CA GLU A 50 -3.04 25.22 -43.53
C GLU A 50 -2.45 26.17 -44.58
N LYS A 51 -1.80 25.63 -45.63
CA LYS A 51 -1.08 26.42 -46.64
C LYS A 51 -1.48 26.15 -48.08
N GLY A 52 -2.27 25.10 -48.35
CA GLY A 52 -2.62 24.70 -49.73
C GLY A 52 -1.41 24.26 -50.58
N VAL A 53 -0.26 23.99 -49.95
CA VAL A 53 0.99 23.68 -50.66
C VAL A 53 1.21 22.17 -50.67
N SER A 54 1.17 21.57 -51.86
CA SER A 54 1.59 20.17 -52.02
C SER A 54 3.08 20.01 -51.70
N PHE A 55 3.42 19.11 -50.77
CA PHE A 55 4.80 18.72 -50.49
C PHE A 55 5.54 18.26 -51.75
N LYS A 56 4.85 17.58 -52.68
CA LYS A 56 5.46 17.14 -53.94
C LYS A 56 5.89 18.35 -54.78
N PHE A 57 5.00 19.34 -54.92
CA PHE A 57 5.27 20.59 -55.65
C PHE A 57 6.45 21.38 -55.05
N LEU A 58 6.45 21.57 -53.72
CA LEU A 58 7.52 22.28 -53.00
C LEU A 58 8.90 21.62 -53.13
N PHE A 59 8.96 20.30 -53.30
CA PHE A 59 10.21 19.52 -53.36
C PHE A 59 10.65 19.08 -54.77
N GLU A 60 9.76 19.13 -55.78
CA GLU A 60 10.10 18.78 -57.18
C GLU A 60 10.32 20.00 -58.09
N GLN A 61 9.93 21.21 -57.66
CA GLN A 61 10.30 22.45 -58.35
C GLN A 61 11.82 22.57 -58.58
N LYS A 62 12.18 23.08 -59.77
CA LYS A 62 13.55 23.39 -60.22
C LYS A 62 13.59 24.86 -60.67
N PRO A 63 14.43 25.72 -60.05
CA PRO A 63 15.28 25.45 -58.90
C PRO A 63 14.48 25.11 -57.63
N ALA A 64 15.17 24.57 -56.62
CA ALA A 64 14.62 24.49 -55.27
C ALA A 64 14.51 25.91 -54.71
N ASP A 65 13.47 26.19 -53.93
CA ASP A 65 13.36 27.39 -53.09
C ASP A 65 13.63 26.99 -51.62
N PRO A 66 14.88 27.12 -51.12
CA PRO A 66 15.23 26.67 -49.79
C PRO A 66 14.74 27.65 -48.71
N GLU A 67 14.61 28.93 -49.06
CA GLU A 67 14.18 30.00 -48.16
C GLU A 67 12.70 29.83 -47.81
N ARG A 68 11.84 29.57 -48.80
CA ARG A 68 10.43 29.25 -48.58
C ARG A 68 10.24 27.98 -47.75
N VAL A 69 11.06 26.94 -47.96
CA VAL A 69 11.01 25.73 -47.11
C VAL A 69 11.43 26.05 -45.67
N SER A 70 12.46 26.89 -45.48
CA SER A 70 12.92 27.33 -44.16
C SER A 70 11.86 28.17 -43.44
N ALA A 71 11.21 29.12 -44.14
CA ALA A 71 10.13 29.95 -43.62
C ALA A 71 8.89 29.13 -43.21
N LEU A 72 8.47 28.17 -44.04
CA LEU A 72 7.37 27.25 -43.71
C LEU A 72 7.70 26.36 -42.50
N LEU A 73 8.96 25.95 -42.34
CA LEU A 73 9.41 25.22 -41.15
C LEU A 73 9.43 26.10 -39.89
N ILE A 74 9.83 27.36 -39.99
CA ILE A 74 9.77 28.33 -38.88
C ILE A 74 8.32 28.53 -38.44
N GLU A 75 7.38 28.69 -39.38
CA GLU A 75 5.96 28.85 -39.05
C GLU A 75 5.38 27.58 -38.41
N TYR A 76 5.64 26.40 -38.98
CA TYR A 76 5.24 25.13 -38.37
C TYR A 76 5.86 24.92 -36.99
N GLY A 77 7.14 25.29 -36.81
CA GLY A 77 7.83 25.25 -35.52
C GLY A 77 7.18 26.14 -34.47
N ARG A 78 6.78 27.36 -34.83
CA ARG A 78 6.03 28.27 -33.95
C ARG A 78 4.65 27.69 -33.59
N GLN A 79 3.91 27.14 -34.54
CA GLN A 79 2.63 26.50 -34.25
C GLN A 79 2.79 25.28 -33.33
N LEU A 80 3.82 24.44 -33.54
CA LEU A 80 4.15 23.33 -32.65
C LEU A 80 4.50 23.81 -31.22
N TYR A 81 5.22 24.93 -31.10
CA TYR A 81 5.59 25.56 -29.83
C TYR A 81 4.33 26.03 -29.07
N TYR A 82 3.51 26.89 -29.69
CA TYR A 82 2.28 27.39 -29.07
C TYR A 82 1.23 26.29 -28.82
N ALA A 83 1.27 25.18 -29.57
CA ALA A 83 0.45 23.99 -29.32
C ALA A 83 1.03 23.00 -28.27
N GLY A 84 2.09 23.40 -27.54
CA GLY A 84 2.69 22.63 -26.44
C GLY A 84 3.29 21.28 -26.87
N LYS A 85 3.75 21.15 -28.11
CA LYS A 85 4.35 19.90 -28.62
C LYS A 85 5.81 19.80 -28.18
N ALA A 86 6.33 18.59 -27.94
CA ALA A 86 7.72 18.46 -27.51
C ALA A 86 8.72 18.85 -28.62
N TYR A 87 9.75 19.64 -28.30
CA TYR A 87 10.90 20.03 -29.15
C TYR A 87 11.41 18.92 -30.09
N GLY A 88 11.50 17.68 -29.59
CA GLY A 88 11.99 16.52 -30.35
C GLY A 88 11.14 16.14 -31.57
N ILE A 89 9.89 16.61 -31.66
CA ILE A 89 9.04 16.49 -32.86
C ILE A 89 9.55 17.44 -33.94
N TYR A 90 9.71 18.72 -33.61
CA TYR A 90 10.18 19.75 -34.53
C TYR A 90 11.60 19.43 -35.05
N ALA A 91 12.53 19.10 -34.15
CA ALA A 91 13.91 18.75 -34.50
C ALA A 91 14.01 17.52 -35.42
N GLU A 92 13.22 16.46 -35.19
CA GLU A 92 13.23 15.28 -36.08
C GLU A 92 12.44 15.53 -37.39
N THR A 93 11.47 16.45 -37.42
CA THR A 93 10.80 16.91 -38.65
C THR A 93 11.79 17.62 -39.59
N MET A 94 12.55 18.60 -39.08
CA MET A 94 13.60 19.27 -39.85
C MET A 94 14.63 18.28 -40.39
N ASN A 95 15.02 17.29 -39.57
CA ASN A 95 15.91 16.22 -40.01
C ASN A 95 15.28 15.34 -41.10
N ALA A 96 13.97 15.04 -41.04
CA ALA A 96 13.27 14.26 -42.07
C ALA A 96 13.16 15.03 -43.39
N VAL A 97 12.88 16.33 -43.34
CA VAL A 97 12.90 17.24 -44.50
C VAL A 97 14.29 17.29 -45.14
N ALA A 98 15.34 17.49 -44.33
CA ALA A 98 16.73 17.49 -44.82
C ALA A 98 17.17 16.13 -45.40
N CYS A 99 16.60 15.02 -44.94
CA CYS A 99 16.83 13.70 -45.55
C CYS A 99 16.05 13.52 -46.88
N SER A 100 14.90 14.18 -47.03
CA SER A 100 14.05 14.10 -48.23
C SER A 100 14.67 14.84 -49.42
N ARG A 101 15.38 15.96 -49.19
CA ARG A 101 16.12 16.70 -50.21
C ARG A 101 17.46 17.21 -49.65
N PRO A 102 18.56 16.43 -49.74
CA PRO A 102 19.84 16.79 -49.13
C PRO A 102 20.41 18.16 -49.53
N LEU A 103 20.06 18.67 -50.72
CA LEU A 103 20.49 19.99 -51.23
C LEU A 103 20.07 21.17 -50.33
N ILE A 104 18.88 21.14 -49.73
CA ILE A 104 18.38 22.26 -48.91
C ILE A 104 18.92 22.24 -47.47
N LYS A 105 19.64 21.18 -47.07
CA LYS A 105 20.08 20.95 -45.68
C LYS A 105 20.86 22.13 -45.08
N HIS A 106 21.65 22.84 -45.89
CA HIS A 106 22.47 23.97 -45.45
C HIS A 106 21.70 25.29 -45.33
N SER A 107 20.48 25.37 -45.89
CA SER A 107 19.62 26.55 -45.87
C SER A 107 18.62 26.57 -44.70
N LEU A 108 18.58 25.50 -43.89
CA LEU A 108 17.66 25.37 -42.77
C LEU A 108 18.17 26.03 -41.47
N THR A 109 19.22 26.86 -41.53
CA THR A 109 19.84 27.47 -40.34
C THR A 109 18.82 28.29 -39.53
N ALA A 110 18.06 29.18 -40.17
CA ALA A 110 17.04 29.99 -39.49
C ALA A 110 15.95 29.15 -38.79
N ALA A 111 15.59 27.99 -39.36
CA ALA A 111 14.67 27.03 -38.72
C ALA A 111 15.30 26.33 -37.49
N TRP A 112 16.61 26.09 -37.51
CA TRP A 112 17.38 25.63 -36.34
C TRP A 112 17.58 26.72 -35.30
N ASP A 113 17.72 27.99 -35.69
CA ASP A 113 17.83 29.12 -34.76
C ASP A 113 16.56 29.26 -33.91
N LEU A 114 15.37 29.16 -34.53
CA LEU A 114 14.11 29.02 -33.80
C LEU A 114 14.13 27.82 -32.82
N ALA A 115 14.72 26.70 -33.23
CA ALA A 115 14.85 25.52 -32.38
C ALA A 115 15.82 25.75 -31.20
N PHE A 116 16.82 26.62 -31.35
CA PHE A 116 17.70 27.02 -30.24
C PHE A 116 17.04 28.03 -29.30
N CYS A 117 16.23 28.98 -29.82
CA CYS A 117 15.37 29.83 -29.00
C CYS A 117 14.40 28.98 -28.16
N TRP A 118 13.73 28.00 -28.78
CA TRP A 118 12.88 27.03 -28.06
C TRP A 118 13.63 26.39 -26.89
N LEU A 119 14.85 25.89 -27.10
CA LEU A 119 15.65 25.27 -26.02
C LEU A 119 16.16 26.26 -24.95
N ALA A 120 16.16 27.56 -25.23
CA ALA A 120 16.47 28.59 -24.23
C ALA A 120 15.24 28.87 -23.34
N ASP A 121 14.06 28.94 -23.94
CA ASP A 121 12.77 29.16 -23.24
C ASP A 121 12.32 27.90 -22.48
N GLU A 122 12.46 26.72 -23.09
CA GLU A 122 12.14 25.40 -22.53
C GLU A 122 13.40 24.50 -22.46
N PRO A 123 14.27 24.68 -21.45
CA PRO A 123 15.46 23.85 -21.30
C PRO A 123 15.11 22.38 -20.99
N TYR A 124 16.03 21.48 -21.35
CA TYR A 124 15.83 20.03 -21.19
C TYR A 124 15.63 19.61 -19.72
N ASP A 125 14.42 19.21 -19.37
CA ASP A 125 14.10 18.64 -18.07
C ASP A 125 14.65 17.20 -17.92
N HIS A 126 15.82 17.08 -17.28
CA HIS A 126 16.53 15.81 -17.08
C HIS A 126 15.86 14.89 -16.03
N HIS A 127 16.29 13.63 -15.95
CA HIS A 127 15.84 12.74 -14.89
C HIS A 127 16.67 13.00 -13.61
N PRO A 128 16.05 13.05 -12.41
CA PRO A 128 16.77 13.18 -11.16
C PRO A 128 17.66 11.94 -10.92
N ALA A 129 18.83 12.12 -10.33
CA ALA A 129 19.74 11.07 -9.92
C ALA A 129 19.18 10.29 -8.71
N MET A 130 19.09 8.97 -8.87
CA MET A 130 18.61 8.07 -7.82
C MET A 130 19.72 7.75 -6.80
N LEU A 131 19.47 8.10 -5.54
CA LEU A 131 20.36 7.86 -4.41
C LEU A 131 20.60 6.36 -4.17
N LEU A 132 21.76 6.01 -3.61
CA LEU A 132 22.08 4.64 -3.18
C LEU A 132 21.03 4.11 -2.20
N THR A 133 20.64 4.90 -1.19
CA THR A 133 19.64 4.51 -0.16
C THR A 133 18.27 4.22 -0.78
N VAL A 134 17.80 5.07 -1.71
CA VAL A 134 16.56 4.84 -2.44
C VAL A 134 16.64 3.58 -3.31
N MET A 135 17.74 3.39 -4.03
CA MET A 135 17.96 2.21 -4.87
C MET A 135 18.01 0.91 -4.04
N ALA A 136 18.68 0.94 -2.89
CA ALA A 136 18.73 -0.15 -1.93
C ALA A 136 17.34 -0.48 -1.35
N ALA A 137 16.58 0.54 -0.92
CA ALA A 137 15.21 0.38 -0.43
C ALA A 137 14.28 -0.21 -1.50
N MET A 138 14.34 0.26 -2.76
CA MET A 138 13.59 -0.32 -3.89
C MET A 138 13.98 -1.78 -4.16
N SER A 139 15.25 -2.12 -3.91
CA SER A 139 15.76 -3.49 -4.04
C SER A 139 15.21 -4.40 -2.94
N VAL A 140 15.19 -3.96 -1.68
CA VAL A 140 14.59 -4.72 -0.56
C VAL A 140 13.08 -4.95 -0.76
N VAL A 141 12.32 -3.93 -1.14
CA VAL A 141 10.88 -4.08 -1.43
C VAL A 141 10.65 -5.07 -2.58
N SER A 142 11.44 -5.01 -3.65
CA SER A 142 11.30 -5.96 -4.76
C SER A 142 11.76 -7.39 -4.43
N LEU A 143 12.76 -7.58 -3.56
CA LEU A 143 13.22 -8.90 -3.10
C LEU A 143 12.28 -9.53 -2.07
N THR A 144 11.64 -8.73 -1.22
CA THR A 144 10.59 -9.20 -0.29
C THR A 144 9.33 -9.63 -1.04
N TRP A 145 8.94 -8.90 -2.09
CA TRP A 145 7.85 -9.29 -3.01
C TRP A 145 8.21 -10.41 -4.01
N GLY A 146 9.42 -10.97 -3.95
CA GLY A 146 9.82 -12.11 -4.79
C GLY A 146 10.05 -11.75 -6.27
N TRP A 147 10.55 -10.54 -6.59
CA TRP A 147 10.82 -10.10 -7.96
C TRP A 147 12.33 -9.98 -8.26
N PRO A 148 13.15 -11.05 -8.16
CA PRO A 148 14.61 -10.97 -8.28
C PRO A 148 15.07 -10.47 -9.67
N HIS A 149 14.37 -10.84 -10.75
CA HIS A 149 14.62 -10.30 -12.10
C HIS A 149 14.43 -8.78 -12.19
N PHE A 150 13.51 -8.20 -11.41
CA PHE A 150 13.32 -6.75 -11.36
C PHE A 150 14.47 -6.09 -10.58
N THR A 151 14.86 -6.67 -9.45
CA THR A 151 16.02 -6.24 -8.67
C THR A 151 17.31 -6.28 -9.51
N ALA A 152 17.56 -7.36 -10.25
CA ALA A 152 18.70 -7.47 -11.15
C ALA A 152 18.74 -6.34 -12.20
N VAL A 153 17.60 -5.96 -12.77
CA VAL A 153 17.50 -4.83 -13.71
C VAL A 153 17.81 -3.49 -13.05
N LEU A 154 17.36 -3.26 -11.81
CA LEU A 154 17.72 -2.05 -11.04
C LEU A 154 19.23 -1.99 -10.76
N LEU A 155 19.79 -3.07 -10.21
CA LEU A 155 21.19 -3.16 -9.81
C LEU A 155 22.13 -3.02 -11.01
N ILE A 156 21.88 -3.74 -12.12
CA ILE A 156 22.68 -3.62 -13.36
C ILE A 156 22.54 -2.22 -13.96
N GLY A 157 21.33 -1.66 -13.97
CA GLY A 157 21.07 -0.32 -14.52
C GLY A 157 21.85 0.77 -13.77
N TRP A 158 21.83 0.73 -12.45
CA TRP A 158 22.49 1.69 -11.56
C TRP A 158 24.01 1.46 -11.52
N ALA A 159 24.46 0.27 -11.10
CA ALA A 159 25.89 -0.03 -10.90
C ALA A 159 26.70 -0.08 -12.20
N GLY A 160 26.10 -0.60 -13.29
CA GLY A 160 26.72 -0.61 -14.62
C GLY A 160 26.60 0.71 -15.39
N VAL A 161 25.96 1.72 -14.80
CA VAL A 161 25.68 3.04 -15.39
C VAL A 161 25.05 2.89 -16.79
N MET A 162 24.15 1.92 -16.95
CA MET A 162 23.58 1.50 -18.23
C MET A 162 22.34 2.31 -18.58
N ARG A 163 22.00 2.42 -19.87
CA ARG A 163 20.63 2.85 -20.24
C ARG A 163 19.71 1.65 -20.03
N ILE A 164 18.49 1.88 -19.53
CA ILE A 164 17.56 0.77 -19.27
C ILE A 164 17.32 -0.09 -20.52
N GLY A 165 17.20 0.50 -21.71
CA GLY A 165 17.07 -0.25 -22.96
C GLY A 165 18.31 -1.06 -23.39
N GLU A 166 19.49 -0.80 -22.82
CA GLU A 166 20.69 -1.64 -23.00
C GLU A 166 20.59 -2.88 -22.09
N VAL A 167 20.04 -2.73 -20.87
CA VAL A 167 19.78 -3.84 -19.93
C VAL A 167 18.67 -4.77 -20.43
N LEU A 168 17.57 -4.21 -20.96
CA LEU A 168 16.45 -5.00 -21.50
C LEU A 168 16.78 -5.75 -22.81
N ALA A 169 17.84 -5.33 -23.50
CA ALA A 169 18.35 -6.01 -24.69
C ALA A 169 19.40 -7.10 -24.37
N ALA A 170 19.82 -7.22 -23.11
CA ALA A 170 20.84 -8.17 -22.67
C ALA A 170 20.22 -9.50 -22.23
N SER A 171 20.91 -10.58 -22.61
CA SER A 171 20.69 -11.95 -22.21
C SER A 171 21.90 -12.49 -21.46
N ARG A 172 21.79 -13.69 -20.88
CA ARG A 172 22.87 -14.35 -20.13
C ARG A 172 24.18 -14.44 -20.92
N ARG A 173 24.15 -14.67 -22.24
CA ARG A 173 25.33 -14.61 -23.13
C ARG A 173 26.07 -13.27 -23.10
N GLU A 174 25.40 -12.18 -22.78
CA GLU A 174 26.02 -10.85 -22.64
C GLU A 174 26.47 -10.54 -21.21
N LEU A 175 25.90 -11.19 -20.20
CA LEU A 175 26.30 -11.08 -18.80
C LEU A 175 27.43 -12.08 -18.51
N VAL A 176 28.65 -11.60 -18.44
CA VAL A 176 29.83 -12.39 -18.10
C VAL A 176 30.13 -12.23 -16.61
N LEU A 177 29.97 -13.32 -15.88
CA LEU A 177 30.17 -13.43 -14.44
C LEU A 177 31.62 -13.85 -14.11
N PRO A 178 32.09 -13.67 -12.86
CA PRO A 178 33.38 -14.17 -12.40
C PRO A 178 33.62 -15.65 -12.70
N GLY A 179 32.61 -16.51 -12.48
CA GLY A 179 32.69 -17.95 -12.72
C GLY A 179 32.79 -18.36 -14.19
N ASP A 180 32.53 -17.47 -15.14
CA ASP A 180 32.69 -17.74 -16.58
C ASP A 180 34.14 -17.54 -17.07
N ARG A 181 35.07 -17.17 -16.18
CA ARG A 181 36.39 -16.62 -16.53
C ARG A 181 37.54 -17.23 -15.74
N ALA A 182 38.76 -16.83 -16.11
CA ALA A 182 39.98 -17.18 -15.42
C ALA A 182 39.91 -16.82 -13.91
N PRO A 183 40.51 -17.64 -13.02
CA PRO A 183 40.55 -17.36 -11.59
C PRO A 183 41.10 -15.98 -11.26
N GLY A 184 40.51 -15.32 -10.24
CA GLY A 184 40.95 -14.00 -9.76
C GLY A 184 40.20 -12.79 -10.31
N THR A 185 39.16 -12.97 -11.14
CA THR A 185 38.25 -11.86 -11.48
C THR A 185 37.13 -11.72 -10.44
N SER A 186 36.88 -10.50 -9.94
CA SER A 186 35.89 -10.19 -8.90
C SER A 186 34.72 -9.31 -9.38
N PHE A 187 34.65 -9.05 -10.69
CA PHE A 187 33.70 -8.11 -11.29
C PHE A 187 32.91 -8.76 -12.43
N ALA A 188 31.66 -8.35 -12.61
CA ALA A 188 30.83 -8.77 -13.74
C ALA A 188 30.93 -7.77 -14.90
N LEU A 189 30.86 -8.28 -16.14
CA LEU A 189 30.76 -7.45 -17.35
C LEU A 189 29.44 -7.69 -18.10
N VAL A 190 28.79 -6.63 -18.57
CA VAL A 190 27.61 -6.73 -19.46
C VAL A 190 27.95 -6.20 -20.84
N MET A 191 27.94 -7.06 -21.86
CA MET A 191 28.22 -6.70 -23.25
C MET A 191 27.03 -5.97 -23.90
N VAL A 192 27.29 -4.84 -24.55
CA VAL A 192 26.23 -4.02 -25.17
C VAL A 192 26.13 -4.34 -26.67
N LYS A 193 25.14 -5.15 -27.05
CA LYS A 193 24.87 -5.54 -28.46
C LYS A 193 24.64 -4.35 -29.40
N MET A 194 23.84 -3.36 -28.98
CA MET A 194 23.43 -2.23 -29.82
C MET A 194 23.58 -0.90 -29.06
N PRO A 195 24.80 -0.36 -28.93
CA PRO A 195 25.03 0.93 -28.28
C PRO A 195 24.32 2.08 -29.02
N LYS A 196 23.86 3.12 -28.31
CA LYS A 196 23.26 4.32 -28.95
C LYS A 196 24.26 5.04 -29.88
N THR A 197 25.56 4.85 -29.64
CA THR A 197 26.69 5.42 -30.38
C THR A 197 27.23 4.51 -31.51
N LEU A 198 26.48 3.47 -31.92
CA LEU A 198 26.86 2.63 -33.07
C LEU A 198 27.17 3.51 -34.30
N GLY A 199 28.40 3.43 -34.81
CA GLY A 199 28.87 4.27 -35.92
C GLY A 199 29.51 5.62 -35.55
N ARG A 200 29.59 5.98 -34.26
CA ARG A 200 30.33 7.15 -33.74
C ARG A 200 31.38 6.83 -32.68
N ALA A 201 31.26 5.69 -31.99
CA ALA A 201 32.19 5.22 -30.97
C ALA A 201 32.53 3.74 -31.20
N ALA A 202 33.37 3.17 -30.32
CA ALA A 202 33.75 1.76 -30.35
C ALA A 202 32.53 0.84 -30.53
N LYS A 203 32.64 -0.13 -31.45
CA LYS A 203 31.55 -1.09 -31.76
C LYS A 203 31.32 -2.06 -30.59
N HIS A 204 32.40 -2.45 -29.91
CA HIS A 204 32.37 -3.29 -28.71
C HIS A 204 32.36 -2.37 -27.48
N GLN A 205 31.30 -2.44 -26.69
CA GLN A 205 31.16 -1.70 -25.42
C GLN A 205 30.68 -2.67 -24.35
N ALA A 206 31.18 -2.50 -23.14
CA ALA A 206 30.76 -3.26 -21.97
C ALA A 206 30.41 -2.32 -20.80
N ALA A 207 29.55 -2.78 -19.90
CA ALA A 207 29.45 -2.25 -18.54
C ALA A 207 30.26 -3.12 -17.60
N ARG A 208 30.80 -2.52 -16.53
CA ARG A 208 31.57 -3.20 -15.49
C ARG A 208 30.93 -2.89 -14.14
N ILE A 209 30.61 -3.94 -13.40
CA ILE A 209 29.98 -3.94 -12.08
C ILE A 209 30.99 -4.53 -11.10
N ASP A 210 31.41 -3.77 -10.08
CA ASP A 210 32.45 -4.18 -9.12
C ASP A 210 31.92 -4.39 -7.69
N GLN A 211 30.68 -3.95 -7.42
CA GLN A 211 30.05 -4.08 -6.12
C GLN A 211 29.83 -5.56 -5.81
N ILE A 212 30.59 -6.09 -4.85
CA ILE A 212 30.68 -7.54 -4.60
C ILE A 212 29.31 -8.16 -4.31
N ASP A 213 28.48 -7.50 -3.49
CA ASP A 213 27.12 -7.93 -3.16
C ASP A 213 26.25 -8.10 -4.41
N ILE A 214 26.35 -7.16 -5.36
CA ILE A 214 25.65 -7.20 -6.64
C ILE A 214 26.20 -8.32 -7.53
N VAL A 215 27.53 -8.49 -7.58
CA VAL A 215 28.17 -9.55 -8.36
C VAL A 215 27.80 -10.94 -7.82
N ASN A 216 27.72 -11.11 -6.50
CA ASN A 216 27.29 -12.32 -5.83
C ASN A 216 25.81 -12.62 -6.13
N PHE A 217 24.93 -11.63 -6.02
CA PHE A 217 23.51 -11.76 -6.37
C PHE A 217 23.28 -12.13 -7.84
N LEU A 218 23.98 -11.46 -8.76
CA LEU A 218 23.90 -11.79 -10.19
C LEU A 218 24.48 -13.17 -10.49
N SER A 219 25.52 -13.60 -9.77
CA SER A 219 26.08 -14.94 -9.90
C SER A 219 25.09 -16.00 -9.42
N ALA A 220 24.48 -15.82 -8.25
CA ALA A 220 23.46 -16.72 -7.71
C ALA A 220 22.21 -16.82 -8.61
N MET A 221 21.79 -15.72 -9.24
CA MET A 221 20.65 -15.72 -10.18
C MET A 221 20.97 -16.38 -11.53
N TYR A 222 22.16 -16.16 -12.07
CA TYR A 222 22.41 -16.37 -13.50
C TYR A 222 23.54 -17.35 -13.82
N ALA A 223 24.36 -17.82 -12.87
CA ALA A 223 25.48 -18.71 -13.16
C ALA A 223 25.08 -19.91 -14.03
N GLU A 224 24.01 -20.62 -13.64
CA GLU A 224 23.49 -21.81 -14.32
C GLU A 224 22.43 -21.52 -15.42
N ALA A 225 22.06 -20.26 -15.62
CA ALA A 225 21.00 -19.90 -16.57
C ALA A 225 21.42 -20.19 -18.03
N ALA A 226 20.46 -20.65 -18.85
CA ALA A 226 20.69 -20.87 -20.27
C ALA A 226 21.08 -19.56 -20.97
N GLY A 227 22.06 -19.60 -21.88
CA GLY A 227 22.69 -18.39 -22.43
C GLY A 227 21.76 -17.42 -23.19
N ASP A 228 20.65 -17.91 -23.71
CA ASP A 228 19.60 -17.14 -24.40
C ASP A 228 18.58 -16.48 -23.43
N THR A 229 18.57 -16.87 -22.16
CA THR A 229 17.72 -16.28 -21.11
C THR A 229 17.94 -14.78 -21.02
N LYS A 230 16.87 -13.98 -21.16
CA LYS A 230 16.94 -12.51 -21.00
C LYS A 230 17.11 -12.14 -19.53
N ILE A 231 17.91 -11.12 -19.24
CA ILE A 231 17.99 -10.52 -17.89
C ILE A 231 16.61 -9.97 -17.46
N TRP A 232 15.81 -9.53 -18.43
CA TRP A 232 14.40 -9.21 -18.24
C TRP A 232 13.54 -9.99 -19.25
N PRO A 233 12.84 -11.06 -18.84
CA PRO A 233 12.04 -11.86 -19.75
C PRO A 233 10.71 -11.19 -20.18
N TYR A 234 10.20 -10.24 -19.38
CA TYR A 234 8.88 -9.63 -19.58
C TYR A 234 8.86 -8.40 -20.51
N SER A 235 7.67 -7.85 -20.72
CA SER A 235 7.49 -6.59 -21.46
C SER A 235 8.12 -5.39 -20.73
N ALA A 236 8.45 -4.34 -21.50
CA ALA A 236 8.88 -3.06 -20.93
C ALA A 236 7.75 -2.32 -20.19
N ALA A 237 6.48 -2.63 -20.45
CA ALA A 237 5.34 -2.08 -19.72
C ALA A 237 5.24 -2.69 -18.31
N THR A 238 5.42 -4.01 -18.19
CA THR A 238 5.47 -4.75 -16.91
C THR A 238 6.54 -4.17 -15.99
N LEU A 239 7.71 -3.83 -16.53
CA LEU A 239 8.79 -3.19 -15.78
C LEU A 239 8.38 -1.82 -15.21
N ARG A 240 7.72 -0.98 -16.02
CA ARG A 240 7.23 0.34 -15.58
C ARG A 240 6.11 0.22 -14.55
N LYS A 241 5.23 -0.77 -14.67
CA LYS A 241 4.21 -1.06 -13.64
C LYS A 241 4.89 -1.42 -12.32
N ARG A 242 5.73 -2.46 -12.28
CA ARG A 242 6.48 -2.87 -11.07
C ARG A 242 7.30 -1.72 -10.46
N PHE A 243 7.93 -0.89 -11.28
CA PHE A 243 8.65 0.32 -10.83
C PHE A 243 7.73 1.40 -10.22
N SER A 244 6.45 1.42 -10.58
CA SER A 244 5.45 2.31 -9.97
C SER A 244 4.91 1.74 -8.67
N GLU A 245 4.64 0.42 -8.61
CA GLU A 245 4.25 -0.27 -7.37
C GLU A 245 5.30 -0.08 -6.26
N VAL A 246 6.59 -0.30 -6.57
CA VAL A 246 7.68 -0.14 -5.59
C VAL A 246 7.83 1.32 -5.12
N ARG A 247 7.58 2.31 -5.99
CA ARG A 247 7.53 3.73 -5.59
C ARG A 247 6.36 4.01 -4.65
N LEU A 248 5.17 3.48 -4.95
CA LEU A 248 3.97 3.63 -4.12
C LEU A 248 4.17 3.03 -2.72
N ALA A 249 4.80 1.85 -2.63
CA ALA A 249 5.12 1.19 -1.36
C ALA A 249 6.07 2.02 -0.49
N LEU A 250 7.12 2.60 -1.09
CA LEU A 250 8.06 3.52 -0.41
C LEU A 250 7.49 4.95 -0.21
N LYS A 251 6.21 5.19 -0.54
CA LYS A 251 5.55 6.51 -0.48
C LYS A 251 6.29 7.61 -1.27
N LEU A 252 7.05 7.21 -2.30
CA LEU A 252 7.73 8.10 -3.23
C LEU A 252 6.73 8.72 -4.22
N PRO A 253 6.95 9.96 -4.67
CA PRO A 253 6.08 10.60 -5.65
C PRO A 253 6.07 9.83 -6.97
N ILE A 254 4.87 9.62 -7.51
CA ILE A 254 4.64 9.01 -8.83
C ILE A 254 4.57 10.10 -9.91
N GLU A 255 4.00 11.25 -9.55
CA GLU A 255 3.81 12.47 -10.34
C GLU A 255 4.71 13.62 -9.83
N ARG A 256 4.69 14.76 -10.51
CA ARG A 256 5.49 15.94 -10.13
C ARG A 256 4.88 16.63 -8.92
N VAL A 257 5.68 16.89 -7.89
CA VAL A 257 5.25 17.58 -6.65
C VAL A 257 6.06 18.85 -6.49
N GLY A 258 5.47 19.99 -6.89
CA GLY A 258 6.21 21.25 -7.05
C GLY A 258 7.39 21.08 -8.01
N ASP A 259 8.57 21.52 -7.59
CA ASP A 259 9.80 21.35 -8.38
C ASP A 259 10.33 19.91 -8.39
N GLN A 260 9.86 19.03 -7.50
CA GLN A 260 10.35 17.66 -7.42
C GLN A 260 9.75 16.78 -8.51
N LYS A 261 10.61 16.39 -9.46
CA LYS A 261 10.30 15.38 -10.46
C LYS A 261 10.38 13.97 -9.86
N PRO A 262 9.41 13.07 -10.14
CA PRO A 262 9.43 11.70 -9.63
C PRO A 262 10.59 10.89 -10.26
N PHE A 263 11.14 9.95 -9.50
CA PHE A 263 12.12 9.01 -10.03
C PHE A 263 11.51 8.16 -11.16
N ALA A 264 12.33 7.87 -12.17
CA ALA A 264 11.99 7.02 -13.30
C ALA A 264 13.10 5.99 -13.54
N LEU A 265 12.88 5.00 -14.42
CA LEU A 265 13.94 4.07 -14.86
C LEU A 265 15.15 4.78 -15.49
N GLY A 266 14.96 6.02 -15.97
CA GLY A 266 16.05 6.89 -16.44
C GLY A 266 16.95 7.44 -15.33
N SER A 267 16.48 7.48 -14.08
CA SER A 267 17.18 7.99 -12.89
C SER A 267 18.31 7.08 -12.38
N LEU A 268 18.30 5.79 -12.75
CA LEU A 268 19.32 4.82 -12.34
C LEU A 268 20.71 5.23 -12.84
N ARG A 269 20.79 5.72 -14.08
CA ARG A 269 22.05 6.10 -14.74
C ARG A 269 22.72 7.35 -14.14
N PRO A 270 22.05 8.51 -13.97
CA PRO A 270 22.65 9.65 -13.27
C PRO A 270 22.90 9.35 -11.78
N GLY A 271 22.08 8.50 -11.14
CA GLY A 271 22.31 8.00 -9.78
C GLY A 271 23.66 7.28 -9.62
N GLY A 272 23.87 6.21 -10.39
CA GLY A 272 25.13 5.47 -10.36
C GLY A 272 26.35 6.28 -10.84
N ALA A 273 26.15 7.25 -11.75
CA ALA A 273 27.21 8.16 -12.18
C ALA A 273 27.67 9.10 -11.07
N THR A 274 26.72 9.75 -10.39
CA THR A 274 26.98 10.69 -9.29
C THR A 274 27.59 9.95 -8.08
N TRP A 275 27.08 8.76 -7.75
CA TRP A 275 27.69 7.92 -6.71
C TRP A 275 29.12 7.50 -7.04
N LEU A 276 29.40 7.13 -8.30
CA LEU A 276 30.75 6.77 -8.72
C LEU A 276 31.70 7.98 -8.68
N LEU A 277 31.20 9.19 -8.96
CA LEU A 277 31.97 10.42 -8.77
C LEU A 277 32.30 10.62 -7.28
N HIS A 278 31.31 10.58 -6.39
CA HIS A 278 31.51 10.67 -4.93
C HIS A 278 32.46 9.59 -4.35
N LYS A 279 32.69 8.48 -5.07
CA LYS A 279 33.58 7.38 -4.65
C LYS A 279 34.95 7.35 -5.31
N THR A 280 35.16 8.10 -6.39
CA THR A 280 36.43 8.07 -7.15
C THR A 280 37.04 9.44 -7.38
N GLU A 281 36.27 10.52 -7.18
CA GLU A 281 36.59 11.91 -7.48
C GLU A 281 37.08 12.15 -8.93
N ASN A 282 36.90 11.15 -9.81
CA ASN A 282 37.54 11.10 -11.11
C ASN A 282 36.50 11.02 -12.23
N ALA A 283 36.16 12.19 -12.77
CA ALA A 283 35.20 12.33 -13.86
C ALA A 283 35.57 11.51 -15.12
N GLU A 284 36.85 11.26 -15.40
CA GLU A 284 37.29 10.44 -16.54
C GLU A 284 36.97 8.94 -16.33
N VAL A 285 37.12 8.43 -15.10
CA VAL A 285 36.67 7.07 -14.73
C VAL A 285 35.15 6.96 -14.89
N VAL A 286 34.39 7.93 -14.38
CA VAL A 286 32.92 7.98 -14.55
C VAL A 286 32.52 8.04 -16.03
N ARG A 287 33.20 8.89 -16.82
CA ARG A 287 32.97 9.05 -18.26
C ARG A 287 33.16 7.74 -19.01
N ARG A 288 34.25 7.02 -18.72
CA ARG A 288 34.54 5.68 -19.28
C ARG A 288 33.47 4.66 -18.86
N ARG A 289 33.09 4.63 -17.58
CA ARG A 289 32.12 3.67 -17.02
C ARG A 289 30.72 3.78 -17.61
N GLY A 290 30.17 4.99 -17.70
CA GLY A 290 28.88 5.19 -18.36
C GLY A 290 28.97 5.34 -19.89
N ARG A 291 30.17 5.33 -20.47
CA ARG A 291 30.42 5.39 -21.92
C ARG A 291 29.93 6.71 -22.56
N TRP A 292 30.27 7.84 -21.97
CA TRP A 292 30.00 9.16 -22.56
C TRP A 292 31.14 9.59 -23.49
N LEU A 293 30.79 10.18 -24.64
CA LEU A 293 31.78 10.57 -25.65
C LEU A 293 32.59 11.80 -25.21
N SER A 294 31.94 12.78 -24.58
CA SER A 294 32.56 14.02 -24.06
C SER A 294 32.20 14.28 -22.60
N VAL A 295 33.04 15.04 -21.90
CA VAL A 295 32.82 15.49 -20.51
C VAL A 295 31.56 16.36 -20.41
N LYS A 296 31.34 17.28 -21.36
CA LYS A 296 30.10 18.06 -21.48
C LYS A 296 28.80 17.23 -21.55
N THR A 297 28.86 15.98 -22.02
CA THR A 297 27.70 15.07 -21.99
C THR A 297 27.58 14.31 -20.67
N LEU A 298 28.66 14.19 -19.90
CA LEU A 298 28.66 13.61 -18.55
C LEU A 298 28.11 14.60 -17.53
N GLU A 299 28.51 15.88 -17.58
CA GLU A 299 28.07 16.95 -16.68
C GLU A 299 26.54 16.99 -16.49
N ILE A 300 25.78 16.82 -17.59
CA ILE A 300 24.31 16.70 -17.62
C ILE A 300 23.75 15.61 -16.66
N TYR A 301 24.53 14.58 -16.34
CA TYR A 301 24.14 13.43 -15.51
C TYR A 301 24.74 13.48 -14.09
N LEU A 302 25.62 14.44 -13.80
CA LEU A 302 26.21 14.64 -12.48
C LEU A 302 25.33 15.62 -11.69
N GLN A 303 24.70 15.15 -10.62
CA GLN A 303 23.66 15.89 -9.91
C GLN A 303 23.91 15.87 -8.39
N GLU A 304 25.13 16.24 -7.99
CA GLU A 304 25.66 16.10 -6.63
C GLU A 304 24.76 16.81 -5.58
N VAL A 305 24.40 18.07 -5.83
CA VAL A 305 23.50 18.85 -4.95
C VAL A 305 22.13 18.18 -4.77
N GLN A 306 21.57 17.62 -5.85
CA GLN A 306 20.26 16.96 -5.82
C GLN A 306 20.32 15.59 -5.13
N VAL A 307 21.44 14.86 -5.24
CA VAL A 307 21.68 13.62 -4.48
C VAL A 307 21.78 13.91 -2.98
N SER A 308 22.52 14.95 -2.59
CA SER A 308 22.75 15.29 -1.18
C SER A 308 21.50 15.86 -0.49
N THR A 309 20.71 16.70 -1.16
CA THR A 309 19.54 17.39 -0.55
C THR A 309 18.21 16.63 -0.67
N TYR A 310 18.15 15.49 -1.38
CA TYR A 310 16.87 14.83 -1.66
C TYR A 310 16.12 14.35 -0.40
N LEU A 311 16.83 13.73 0.55
CA LEU A 311 16.19 13.13 1.74
C LEU A 311 15.64 14.18 2.72
N GLU A 312 16.20 15.38 2.74
CA GLU A 312 15.70 16.51 3.53
C GLU A 312 14.36 17.03 2.98
N ARG A 313 14.22 17.00 1.65
CA ARG A 313 13.01 17.46 0.94
C ARG A 313 11.97 16.36 0.73
N ALA A 314 12.24 15.13 1.17
CA ALA A 314 11.33 14.00 1.07
C ALA A 314 10.27 14.03 2.18
N ARG A 315 9.09 13.44 1.94
CA ARG A 315 8.04 13.33 2.97
C ARG A 315 8.53 12.50 4.16
N PRO A 316 8.23 12.87 5.43
CA PRO A 316 8.71 12.15 6.61
C PRO A 316 8.44 10.64 6.58
N ALA A 317 7.23 10.22 6.18
CA ALA A 317 6.87 8.81 6.04
C ALA A 317 7.71 8.06 4.99
N ALA A 318 8.08 8.71 3.89
CA ALA A 318 8.96 8.12 2.88
C ALA A 318 10.39 8.00 3.39
N LYS A 319 10.88 9.01 4.12
CA LYS A 319 12.22 9.00 4.74
C LYS A 319 12.40 7.80 5.68
N VAL A 320 11.48 7.61 6.63
CA VAL A 320 11.51 6.46 7.57
C VAL A 320 11.52 5.11 6.83
N LEU A 321 10.68 4.95 5.80
CA LEU A 321 10.64 3.71 5.01
C LEU A 321 11.93 3.48 4.21
N ILE A 322 12.55 4.53 3.65
CA ILE A 322 13.82 4.43 2.92
C ILE A 322 14.95 4.06 3.88
N GLU A 323 15.04 4.71 5.05
CA GLU A 323 16.05 4.42 6.07
C GLU A 323 15.93 2.98 6.58
N PHE A 324 14.71 2.55 6.96
CA PHE A 324 14.43 1.18 7.38
C PHE A 324 14.77 0.14 6.30
N CYS A 325 14.26 0.31 5.08
CA CYS A 325 14.48 -0.65 4.01
C CYS A 325 15.94 -0.68 3.53
N SER A 326 16.63 0.46 3.49
CA SER A 326 18.03 0.49 3.07
C SER A 326 18.99 -0.09 4.11
N GLY A 327 18.71 0.07 5.41
CA GLY A 327 19.45 -0.62 6.49
C GLY A 327 19.35 -2.15 6.39
N GLY A 328 18.23 -2.68 5.90
CA GLY A 328 18.03 -4.11 5.65
C GLY A 328 18.60 -4.64 4.33
N PHE A 329 19.32 -3.85 3.54
CA PHE A 329 19.71 -4.24 2.17
C PHE A 329 20.65 -5.45 2.11
N ALA A 330 21.78 -5.40 2.81
CA ALA A 330 22.77 -6.49 2.79
C ALA A 330 22.15 -7.80 3.30
N THR A 331 21.51 -7.78 4.48
CA THR A 331 20.88 -8.96 5.09
C THR A 331 19.74 -9.54 4.26
N THR A 332 18.98 -8.72 3.52
CA THR A 332 17.95 -9.20 2.59
C THR A 332 18.57 -9.81 1.33
N LEU A 333 19.65 -9.24 0.82
CA LEU A 333 20.34 -9.72 -0.37
C LEU A 333 21.05 -11.05 -0.09
N ASP A 334 21.80 -11.15 1.01
CA ASP A 334 22.51 -12.36 1.44
C ASP A 334 21.53 -13.51 1.65
N ARG A 335 20.47 -13.31 2.45
CA ARG A 335 19.40 -14.31 2.62
C ARG A 335 18.82 -14.76 1.28
N ARG A 336 18.65 -13.86 0.30
CA ARG A 336 18.14 -14.20 -1.04
C ARG A 336 19.17 -14.92 -1.90
N ILE A 337 20.46 -14.65 -1.73
CA ILE A 337 21.55 -15.43 -2.32
C ILE A 337 21.51 -16.85 -1.76
N ASP A 338 21.40 -17.02 -0.44
CA ASP A 338 21.27 -18.33 0.21
C ASP A 338 20.06 -19.11 -0.34
N PHE A 339 18.88 -18.47 -0.41
CA PHE A 339 17.67 -19.11 -0.99
C PHE A 339 17.88 -19.56 -2.45
N LEU A 340 18.53 -18.73 -3.28
CA LEU A 340 18.82 -19.07 -4.68
C LEU A 340 19.83 -20.23 -4.78
N GLN A 341 20.90 -20.21 -3.98
CA GLN A 341 21.95 -21.22 -3.98
C GLN A 341 21.49 -22.57 -3.42
N CYS A 342 20.60 -22.58 -2.42
CA CYS A 342 20.01 -23.82 -1.91
C CYS A 342 19.04 -24.50 -2.90
N GLY A 343 18.74 -23.89 -4.06
CA GLY A 343 17.71 -24.36 -4.99
C GLY A 343 16.29 -24.28 -4.43
N VAL A 344 16.12 -23.72 -3.22
CA VAL A 344 14.83 -23.53 -2.56
C VAL A 344 14.21 -22.24 -3.09
N MET A 345 13.56 -22.38 -4.26
CA MET A 345 12.83 -21.31 -4.92
C MET A 345 11.99 -20.52 -3.91
N VAL A 346 12.17 -19.18 -3.88
CA VAL A 346 11.49 -18.32 -2.89
C VAL A 346 9.99 -18.54 -2.97
N LEU A 347 9.47 -18.84 -1.79
CA LEU A 347 8.35 -19.74 -1.70
C LEU A 347 7.09 -19.00 -1.28
N THR A 348 6.55 -18.23 -2.22
CA THR A 348 5.19 -17.70 -2.09
C THR A 348 4.14 -18.57 -2.78
N MET A 349 4.50 -19.58 -3.61
CA MET A 349 3.53 -20.52 -4.23
C MET A 349 3.93 -22.01 -4.41
N LEU A 350 5.20 -22.44 -4.38
CA LEU A 350 5.63 -23.86 -4.56
C LEU A 350 7.00 -24.14 -3.92
N SER A 351 7.26 -24.86 -2.82
CA SER A 351 6.56 -25.69 -1.80
C SER A 351 6.40 -27.17 -2.09
N ARG A 352 5.17 -27.65 -1.88
CA ARG A 352 4.88 -29.01 -1.38
C ARG A 352 5.12 -30.09 -2.43
N THR A 353 5.53 -29.72 -3.64
CA THR A 353 5.99 -30.59 -4.73
C THR A 353 7.52 -30.67 -4.81
N ALA A 354 8.24 -29.55 -4.86
CA ALA A 354 9.72 -29.55 -4.94
C ALA A 354 10.37 -30.25 -3.74
N GLY A 355 9.86 -30.01 -2.53
CA GLY A 355 10.32 -30.69 -1.32
C GLY A 355 10.09 -32.21 -1.35
N ARG A 356 9.01 -32.69 -2.00
CA ARG A 356 8.72 -34.13 -2.15
C ARG A 356 9.61 -34.81 -3.20
N ALA A 357 9.92 -34.13 -4.30
CA ALA A 357 10.83 -34.65 -5.32
C ALA A 357 12.27 -34.82 -4.78
N ALA A 358 12.76 -33.84 -4.00
CA ALA A 358 14.03 -33.96 -3.29
C ALA A 358 14.04 -35.11 -2.27
N LEU A 359 12.94 -35.30 -1.53
CA LEU A 359 12.81 -36.37 -0.53
C LEU A 359 12.75 -37.78 -1.13
N GLN A 360 12.23 -37.94 -2.36
CA GLN A 360 12.25 -39.22 -3.09
C GLN A 360 13.63 -39.49 -3.71
N ALA A 361 14.32 -38.48 -4.23
CA ALA A 361 15.70 -38.63 -4.72
C ALA A 361 16.68 -39.05 -3.61
N ALA A 362 16.45 -38.59 -2.38
CA ALA A 362 17.25 -38.94 -1.19
C ALA A 362 17.04 -40.38 -0.68
N ARG A 363 16.22 -41.22 -1.34
CA ARG A 363 15.97 -42.64 -0.97
C ARG A 363 16.58 -43.66 -1.94
N ALA A 364 17.31 -43.24 -2.97
CA ALA A 364 17.96 -44.15 -3.91
C ALA A 364 19.41 -44.49 -3.51
N PRO A 365 19.90 -45.73 -3.72
CA PRO A 365 21.27 -46.13 -3.40
C PRO A 365 22.33 -45.38 -4.24
N PRO A 366 23.58 -45.27 -3.74
CA PRO A 366 24.60 -44.41 -4.35
C PRO A 366 25.03 -44.90 -5.73
N GLY A 367 24.84 -44.04 -6.75
CA GLY A 367 25.27 -44.29 -8.13
C GLY A 367 24.36 -43.68 -9.19
N LEU A 368 23.04 -43.67 -8.97
CA LEU A 368 22.06 -43.18 -9.97
C LEU A 368 21.54 -41.74 -9.76
N GLY A 369 21.73 -41.15 -8.57
CA GLY A 369 21.15 -39.85 -8.21
C GLY A 369 21.52 -38.69 -9.16
N ASN A 370 22.77 -38.63 -9.62
CA ASN A 370 23.25 -37.56 -10.51
C ASN A 370 22.66 -37.60 -11.93
N MET A 371 22.09 -38.74 -12.36
CA MET A 371 21.42 -38.84 -13.67
C MET A 371 19.93 -38.49 -13.56
N ALA A 372 19.29 -38.85 -12.45
CA ALA A 372 17.88 -38.55 -12.18
C ALA A 372 17.63 -37.04 -11.95
N VAL A 373 18.45 -36.37 -11.14
CA VAL A 373 18.32 -34.91 -10.89
C VAL A 373 18.48 -34.12 -12.19
N ARG A 374 19.40 -34.54 -13.06
CA ARG A 374 19.64 -33.91 -14.36
C ARG A 374 18.50 -34.13 -15.37
N SER A 375 17.76 -35.24 -15.26
CA SER A 375 16.58 -35.54 -16.08
C SER A 375 15.33 -34.78 -15.60
N ILE A 376 15.12 -34.67 -14.29
CA ILE A 376 13.97 -33.97 -13.71
C ILE A 376 14.05 -32.46 -13.93
N CYS A 377 15.22 -31.84 -13.71
CA CYS A 377 15.41 -30.41 -13.94
C CYS A 377 15.37 -30.00 -15.43
N THR A 378 15.49 -30.93 -16.37
CA THR A 378 15.40 -30.65 -17.82
C THR A 378 14.02 -30.90 -18.43
N THR A 379 13.13 -31.61 -17.73
CA THR A 379 11.80 -32.00 -18.26
C THR A 379 10.62 -31.24 -17.62
N LEU A 380 10.80 -30.66 -16.44
CA LEU A 380 9.78 -29.84 -15.76
C LEU A 380 9.35 -28.49 -16.40
N PRO A 381 9.99 -27.89 -17.43
CA PRO A 381 9.50 -26.63 -18.01
C PRO A 381 8.17 -26.71 -18.80
N LYS A 382 7.55 -27.90 -18.94
CA LYS A 382 6.52 -28.15 -19.97
C LYS A 382 5.27 -28.94 -19.54
N LEU A 383 4.94 -29.04 -18.25
CA LEU A 383 3.57 -29.44 -17.88
C LEU A 383 2.65 -28.21 -17.91
N GLY A 384 1.73 -28.15 -18.90
CA GLY A 384 0.57 -27.25 -18.86
C GLY A 384 0.79 -25.77 -19.24
N GLY A 385 1.93 -25.40 -19.85
CA GLY A 385 2.11 -24.08 -20.48
C GLY A 385 2.16 -22.86 -19.55
N TYR A 386 2.19 -23.05 -18.23
CA TYR A 386 2.18 -21.97 -17.23
C TYR A 386 3.59 -21.64 -16.72
N ASP A 387 3.99 -20.37 -16.79
CA ASP A 387 5.28 -19.87 -16.27
C ASP A 387 5.13 -19.41 -14.81
N TYR A 388 5.68 -20.18 -13.88
CA TYR A 388 5.61 -19.93 -12.44
C TYR A 388 6.36 -18.67 -11.95
N ASN A 389 7.07 -17.95 -12.81
CA ASN A 389 7.66 -16.65 -12.46
C ASN A 389 6.64 -15.48 -12.42
N LEU A 390 5.38 -15.75 -12.80
CA LEU A 390 4.26 -14.79 -12.79
C LEU A 390 3.65 -14.61 -11.38
N GLY A 391 4.37 -13.93 -10.49
CA GLY A 391 3.83 -13.52 -9.19
C GLY A 391 2.60 -12.60 -9.31
N TRP A 392 1.61 -12.83 -8.44
CA TRP A 392 0.27 -12.21 -8.47
C TRP A 392 0.28 -10.68 -8.28
N PRO A 393 -0.26 -9.89 -9.24
CA PRO A 393 -0.63 -8.50 -9.05
C PRO A 393 -2.14 -8.35 -8.81
N GLY A 394 -2.54 -7.44 -7.92
CA GLY A 394 -3.96 -7.14 -7.68
C GLY A 394 -4.74 -6.80 -8.96
N SER A 395 -5.89 -7.48 -9.12
CA SER A 395 -7.07 -7.09 -9.91
C SER A 395 -6.85 -6.47 -11.31
N ARG A 396 -6.77 -7.34 -12.32
CA ARG A 396 -7.63 -7.38 -13.54
C ARG A 396 -6.99 -8.29 -14.59
N ILE A 397 -7.56 -9.47 -14.77
CA ILE A 397 -7.24 -10.36 -15.88
C ILE A 397 -7.95 -9.81 -17.13
N ARG A 398 -7.21 -9.63 -18.23
CA ARG A 398 -7.79 -9.69 -19.57
C ARG A 398 -7.38 -11.03 -20.16
N ASN A 399 -8.34 -11.89 -20.42
CA ASN A 399 -8.11 -13.15 -21.10
C ASN A 399 -7.94 -12.88 -22.61
N PRO A 400 -6.93 -13.47 -23.30
CA PRO A 400 -6.84 -13.41 -24.75
C PRO A 400 -7.62 -14.57 -25.38
N ASP A 401 -8.86 -14.32 -25.79
CA ASP A 401 -9.68 -15.31 -26.51
C ASP A 401 -9.43 -15.25 -28.04
N PRO A 402 -9.40 -16.40 -28.74
CA PRO A 402 -9.78 -16.50 -30.13
C PRO A 402 -11.24 -17.00 -30.26
N GLU A 403 -12.16 -16.04 -30.37
CA GLU A 403 -13.53 -16.21 -30.91
C GLU A 403 -14.32 -17.44 -30.41
N GLY A 404 -14.67 -17.50 -29.12
CA GLY A 404 -15.69 -18.47 -28.69
C GLY A 404 -16.13 -18.50 -27.23
N TYR A 405 -15.52 -17.74 -26.31
CA TYR A 405 -15.74 -17.95 -24.87
C TYR A 405 -16.43 -16.78 -24.15
N ASN A 406 -17.38 -17.09 -23.26
CA ASN A 406 -18.20 -16.10 -22.54
C ASN A 406 -17.82 -16.08 -21.04
N ASP A 407 -17.33 -14.93 -20.55
CA ASP A 407 -16.57 -14.76 -19.29
C ASP A 407 -17.42 -14.81 -17.99
N VAL A 408 -18.47 -15.64 -17.91
CA VAL A 408 -19.45 -15.60 -16.80
C VAL A 408 -19.15 -16.57 -15.64
N ALA A 409 -18.58 -17.75 -15.90
CA ALA A 409 -18.10 -18.65 -14.82
C ALA A 409 -17.07 -19.68 -15.34
N PRO A 410 -15.83 -19.72 -14.80
CA PRO A 410 -14.94 -20.86 -15.01
C PRO A 410 -15.33 -21.99 -14.03
N PRO A 411 -15.70 -23.20 -14.50
CA PRO A 411 -15.87 -24.33 -13.60
C PRO A 411 -14.54 -24.63 -12.91
N MET A 412 -14.55 -24.82 -11.58
CA MET A 412 -13.35 -25.13 -10.80
C MET A 412 -12.82 -26.52 -11.16
N GLY A 413 -11.99 -26.59 -12.20
CA GLY A 413 -11.40 -27.82 -12.69
C GLY A 413 -10.55 -28.54 -11.63
N PHE A 414 -10.34 -29.83 -11.85
CA PHE A 414 -9.69 -30.79 -10.94
C PHE A 414 -8.39 -30.28 -10.26
N GLY A 415 -7.61 -29.42 -10.93
CA GLY A 415 -6.40 -28.80 -10.38
C GLY A 415 -6.63 -27.92 -9.14
N TRP A 416 -7.79 -27.27 -9.01
CA TRP A 416 -8.14 -26.47 -7.82
C TRP A 416 -8.42 -27.36 -6.60
N TRP A 417 -9.22 -28.42 -6.77
CA TRP A 417 -9.48 -29.39 -5.72
C TRP A 417 -8.22 -30.16 -5.29
N ALA A 418 -7.35 -30.52 -6.25
CA ALA A 418 -6.06 -31.13 -5.95
C ALA A 418 -5.16 -30.22 -5.10
N LEU A 419 -5.17 -28.90 -5.34
CA LEU A 419 -4.43 -27.91 -4.54
C LEU A 419 -4.92 -27.83 -3.09
N ILE A 420 -6.24 -27.85 -2.88
CA ILE A 420 -6.85 -27.80 -1.55
C ILE A 420 -6.53 -29.08 -0.77
N VAL A 421 -6.83 -30.26 -1.33
CA VAL A 421 -6.59 -31.56 -0.67
C VAL A 421 -5.11 -31.79 -0.35
N THR A 422 -4.20 -31.40 -1.26
CA THR A 422 -2.75 -31.52 -1.03
C THR A 422 -2.26 -30.55 0.05
N SER A 423 -2.89 -29.39 0.19
CA SER A 423 -2.54 -28.39 1.21
C SER A 423 -3.00 -28.80 2.61
N VAL A 424 -4.18 -29.41 2.73
CA VAL A 424 -4.68 -29.99 3.99
C VAL A 424 -3.82 -31.19 4.41
N SER A 425 -3.56 -32.12 3.48
CA SER A 425 -2.76 -33.33 3.76
C SER A 425 -1.34 -33.01 4.26
N CYS A 426 -0.71 -31.99 3.70
CA CYS A 426 0.63 -31.55 4.13
C CYS A 426 0.65 -30.70 5.41
N PHE A 427 -0.50 -30.27 5.94
CA PHE A 427 -0.60 -29.64 7.26
C PHE A 427 -0.58 -30.72 8.34
N PHE A 428 -1.40 -31.76 8.22
CA PHE A 428 -1.45 -32.86 9.18
C PHE A 428 -0.15 -33.69 9.26
N TRP A 429 0.50 -33.97 8.12
CA TRP A 429 1.73 -34.77 8.12
C TRP A 429 2.99 -34.02 8.62
N GLY A 430 2.92 -32.69 8.77
CA GLY A 430 4.00 -31.91 9.37
C GLY A 430 4.11 -32.10 10.88
N ASN A 431 2.98 -32.37 11.54
CA ASN A 431 2.88 -32.52 13.01
C ASN A 431 3.12 -33.95 13.50
N THR A 432 3.54 -34.87 12.63
CA THR A 432 3.89 -36.26 12.98
C THR A 432 5.37 -36.57 12.71
N TYR A 433 6.23 -35.55 12.68
CA TYR A 433 7.65 -35.72 12.36
C TYR A 433 8.49 -35.87 13.63
N ASP A 434 9.36 -36.88 13.65
CA ASP A 434 10.25 -37.16 14.78
C ASP A 434 11.25 -36.00 15.01
N HIS A 435 11.22 -35.43 16.20
CA HIS A 435 12.07 -34.31 16.62
C HIS A 435 13.50 -34.71 17.00
N SER A 436 13.88 -36.00 16.94
CA SER A 436 15.21 -36.51 17.28
C SER A 436 16.35 -36.00 16.37
N ARG A 437 16.05 -35.27 15.28
CA ARG A 437 17.04 -34.75 14.33
C ARG A 437 16.89 -33.25 14.12
N GLY A 438 17.85 -32.47 14.61
CA GLY A 438 17.84 -31.01 14.55
C GLY A 438 17.89 -30.46 13.12
N ILE A 439 16.78 -29.91 12.65
CA ILE A 439 16.69 -29.11 11.42
C ILE A 439 16.32 -27.68 11.83
N LYS A 440 17.20 -26.71 11.55
CA LYS A 440 16.92 -25.29 11.80
C LYS A 440 15.96 -24.75 10.72
N VAL A 441 14.66 -24.71 11.03
CA VAL A 441 13.64 -24.07 10.18
C VAL A 441 13.33 -22.68 10.72
N ALA A 442 13.66 -21.63 9.95
CA ALA A 442 13.35 -20.24 10.30
C ALA A 442 12.13 -19.73 9.51
N ILE A 443 10.99 -19.58 10.18
CA ILE A 443 9.80 -18.93 9.62
C ILE A 443 9.72 -17.52 10.22
N GLY A 444 10.11 -16.52 9.42
CA GLY A 444 10.04 -15.11 9.81
C GLY A 444 8.78 -14.43 9.28
N LEU A 445 7.72 -14.39 10.09
CA LEU A 445 6.70 -13.34 10.00
C LEU A 445 7.23 -12.08 10.73
N PHE A 446 6.90 -10.89 10.22
CA PHE A 446 7.60 -9.67 10.60
C PHE A 446 7.41 -9.25 12.07
N GLY A 447 8.50 -9.30 12.83
CA GLY A 447 8.65 -8.72 14.17
C GLY A 447 10.11 -8.81 14.60
N GLN A 448 10.65 -7.81 15.29
CA GLN A 448 12.01 -7.88 15.84
C GLN A 448 12.03 -8.72 17.12
N SER A 449 13.00 -9.63 17.24
CA SER A 449 13.50 -10.06 18.54
C SER A 449 15.03 -10.15 18.49
N LEU A 450 15.67 -9.74 19.59
CA LEU A 450 17.12 -9.69 19.74
C LEU A 450 17.73 -11.09 19.89
N GLY A 451 19.05 -11.15 19.76
CA GLY A 451 19.78 -12.41 19.67
C GLY A 451 19.85 -13.20 20.98
N THR A 452 20.20 -14.48 20.83
CA THR A 452 21.34 -15.07 21.53
C THR A 452 21.85 -16.24 20.69
N ALA A 453 23.16 -16.30 20.48
CA ALA A 453 23.82 -17.46 19.92
C ALA A 453 24.41 -18.27 21.07
N ALA A 454 24.13 -19.57 21.09
CA ALA A 454 24.79 -20.53 21.97
C ALA A 454 25.02 -21.82 21.17
N ASP A 455 26.28 -22.14 20.91
CA ASP A 455 26.67 -23.38 20.26
C ASP A 455 26.85 -24.50 21.29
N SER A 456 26.49 -25.73 20.92
CA SER A 456 26.96 -26.94 21.60
C SER A 456 27.06 -28.12 20.63
N ASN A 457 28.29 -28.37 20.17
CA ASN A 457 29.00 -29.66 20.27
C ASN A 457 30.16 -29.67 19.27
N GLY A 458 31.40 -29.61 19.79
CA GLY A 458 32.60 -29.74 18.97
C GLY A 458 33.14 -31.17 18.93
N ILE A 459 34.06 -31.43 17.98
CA ILE A 459 35.24 -32.31 18.12
C ILE A 459 36.22 -32.03 16.93
N ALA A 460 37.48 -31.78 17.26
CA ALA A 460 38.73 -31.92 16.48
C ALA A 460 38.88 -31.42 15.01
N VAL A 461 39.45 -30.21 14.82
CA VAL A 461 40.87 -29.92 14.42
C VAL A 461 41.61 -31.03 13.60
N PRO A 462 42.29 -30.77 12.45
CA PRO A 462 43.30 -29.69 12.31
C PRO A 462 43.36 -28.87 10.99
N ALA A 463 43.94 -27.67 11.11
CA ALA A 463 44.52 -26.87 10.00
C ALA A 463 45.97 -27.32 9.71
N PRO A 464 46.59 -26.90 8.58
CA PRO A 464 47.43 -25.68 8.64
C PRO A 464 47.45 -24.89 7.29
N HIS A 465 48.14 -23.76 7.04
CA HIS A 465 49.22 -23.03 7.72
C HIS A 465 49.10 -21.49 7.51
N GLN A 466 49.65 -20.73 8.46
CA GLN A 466 50.33 -19.42 8.31
C GLN A 466 49.55 -18.17 7.81
N ALA A 467 49.20 -17.32 8.78
CA ALA A 467 49.27 -15.87 8.62
C ALA A 467 50.70 -15.35 8.87
N PRO A 468 51.00 -14.10 8.47
CA PRO A 468 51.51 -13.12 9.45
C PRO A 468 50.65 -11.82 9.43
N THR A 469 50.15 -11.32 10.57
CA THR A 469 50.76 -10.28 11.45
C THR A 469 51.11 -8.94 10.75
N CYS A 470 50.97 -7.73 11.32
CA CYS A 470 50.63 -7.29 12.68
C CYS A 470 50.38 -5.77 12.71
N ARG A 471 49.54 -5.28 13.65
CA ARG A 471 49.66 -3.99 14.41
C ARG A 471 49.68 -2.65 13.61
N SER A 472 49.29 -1.50 14.19
CA SER A 472 48.92 -1.17 15.58
C SER A 472 48.01 0.07 15.69
N GLU A 473 47.25 0.12 16.80
CA GLU A 473 46.94 1.31 17.63
C GLU A 473 46.08 2.47 17.07
N CYS A 474 44.92 2.69 17.71
CA CYS A 474 44.85 3.69 18.78
C CYS A 474 43.72 3.38 19.79
N ARG A 475 43.85 3.87 21.03
CA ARG A 475 43.00 3.59 22.21
C ARG A 475 42.28 4.85 22.71
N ALA A 476 41.39 4.63 23.70
CA ALA A 476 40.79 5.59 24.65
C ALA A 476 39.56 6.38 24.13
N MET A 477 38.45 6.63 24.84
CA MET A 477 37.88 6.51 26.22
C MET A 477 37.14 7.85 26.53
N PRO A 478 36.44 8.06 27.68
CA PRO A 478 35.03 7.69 27.87
C PRO A 478 34.18 8.90 28.38
N PHE A 479 32.92 8.69 28.79
CA PHE A 479 32.30 9.53 29.83
C PHE A 479 31.37 8.72 30.74
N MET A 480 31.32 9.09 32.01
CA MET A 480 30.72 8.35 33.14
C MET A 480 29.26 8.79 33.41
N LEU A 481 28.48 7.94 34.08
CA LEU A 481 28.12 8.14 35.50
C LEU A 481 27.18 7.04 36.03
N THR A 482 27.65 6.32 37.04
CA THR A 482 26.82 5.67 38.06
C THR A 482 26.90 6.52 39.34
N PRO A 483 25.93 6.38 40.26
CA PRO A 483 26.23 6.41 41.68
C PRO A 483 25.94 5.04 42.31
N MET A 484 26.86 4.58 43.16
CA MET A 484 26.56 3.51 44.12
C MET A 484 25.55 4.02 45.16
N LEU A 485 24.73 3.12 45.70
CA LEU A 485 24.42 3.16 47.12
C LEU A 485 24.58 1.78 47.75
N THR A 486 25.05 1.80 48.99
CA THR A 486 25.56 0.67 49.77
C THR A 486 24.46 -0.20 50.37
N LEU A 487 24.71 -1.51 50.49
CA LEU A 487 24.60 -2.22 51.78
C LEU A 487 25.23 -3.62 51.73
N ARG A 488 26.38 -3.78 52.41
CA ARG A 488 26.82 -5.07 52.96
C ARG A 488 26.32 -5.12 54.41
N ALA A 489 25.30 -5.93 54.69
CA ALA A 489 25.08 -6.66 55.95
C ALA A 489 23.63 -7.13 56.07
N SER A 490 23.39 -8.44 56.02
CA SER A 490 23.26 -9.21 57.26
C SER A 490 23.25 -10.71 56.94
N GLU A 491 23.87 -11.50 57.82
CA GLU A 491 23.62 -12.94 57.87
C GLU A 491 22.32 -13.19 58.65
N LYS A 492 21.68 -14.34 58.40
CA LYS A 492 20.65 -14.96 59.24
C LYS A 492 19.42 -14.09 59.53
N ASN A 493 18.33 -14.37 58.80
CA ASN A 493 17.05 -14.82 59.36
C ASN A 493 16.09 -15.21 58.20
N GLY A 494 14.96 -15.84 58.51
CA GLY A 494 14.03 -16.37 57.52
C GLY A 494 13.32 -15.30 56.67
N TRP A 495 12.80 -15.76 55.52
CA TRP A 495 11.93 -15.08 54.54
C TRP A 495 10.90 -14.10 55.15
N PRO A 496 10.44 -13.03 54.43
CA PRO A 496 10.34 -12.91 52.96
C PRO A 496 10.70 -11.53 52.35
N GLU A 497 10.67 -11.41 51.02
CA GLU A 497 9.95 -10.36 50.24
C GLU A 497 10.21 -10.51 48.73
N TRP A 498 9.16 -10.40 47.91
CA TRP A 498 9.21 -10.56 46.45
C TRP A 498 8.64 -9.31 45.77
N PRO A 499 9.43 -8.66 44.90
CA PRO A 499 8.85 -7.97 43.77
C PRO A 499 9.63 -8.26 42.48
N TYR A 500 8.90 -8.65 41.42
CA TYR A 500 9.02 -8.23 40.02
C TYR A 500 8.35 -9.27 39.11
N ALA A 501 7.26 -8.85 38.44
CA ALA A 501 6.49 -9.68 37.53
C ALA A 501 6.71 -9.24 36.08
N LYS A 502 7.70 -9.86 35.42
CA LYS A 502 7.67 -10.19 33.97
C LYS A 502 8.87 -11.06 33.58
N THR A 503 8.63 -12.35 33.37
CA THR A 503 9.58 -13.29 32.74
C THR A 503 10.96 -13.46 33.40
N ASP A 504 11.03 -13.67 34.72
CA ASP A 504 12.25 -14.16 35.38
C ASP A 504 12.33 -15.70 35.50
N MET A 505 11.20 -16.41 35.33
CA MET A 505 11.15 -17.88 35.37
C MET A 505 12.05 -18.55 34.31
N GLN A 506 12.31 -17.86 33.19
CA GLN A 506 13.28 -18.26 32.16
C GLN A 506 14.75 -18.25 32.64
N PHE A 507 15.05 -17.61 33.77
CA PHE A 507 16.37 -17.56 34.40
C PHE A 507 16.47 -18.38 35.70
N CYS A 508 15.33 -18.83 36.26
CA CYS A 508 15.32 -19.72 37.43
C CYS A 508 16.03 -21.07 37.16
N SER A 509 16.60 -21.64 38.23
CA SER A 509 17.18 -22.99 38.22
C SER A 509 16.13 -24.06 37.92
N GLN A 510 16.58 -25.25 37.52
CA GLN A 510 15.68 -26.37 37.25
C GLN A 510 14.86 -26.77 38.48
N GLU A 511 15.48 -26.76 39.67
CA GLU A 511 14.82 -27.03 40.95
C GLU A 511 13.60 -26.12 41.21
N LEU A 512 13.71 -24.81 40.89
CA LEU A 512 12.62 -23.84 41.04
C LEU A 512 11.54 -23.96 39.95
N ARG A 513 11.79 -24.72 38.88
CA ARG A 513 10.80 -25.05 37.82
C ARG A 513 10.12 -26.40 38.07
N ASP A 514 10.68 -27.20 38.98
CA ASP A 514 10.10 -28.43 39.53
C ASP A 514 9.29 -28.16 40.82
N ASP A 515 9.46 -26.98 41.45
CA ASP A 515 8.71 -26.54 42.62
C ASP A 515 7.26 -26.13 42.28
N LEU A 516 6.28 -26.79 42.91
CA LEU A 516 4.85 -26.58 42.67
C LEU A 516 4.36 -25.20 43.11
N ASP A 517 4.83 -24.70 44.25
CA ASP A 517 4.30 -23.47 44.85
C ASP A 517 4.83 -22.24 44.08
N VAL A 518 6.11 -22.26 43.70
CA VAL A 518 6.72 -21.25 42.83
C VAL A 518 6.03 -21.20 41.46
N VAL A 519 5.74 -22.37 40.88
CA VAL A 519 5.07 -22.47 39.57
C VAL A 519 3.61 -22.01 39.64
N LEU A 520 2.86 -22.40 40.68
CA LEU A 520 1.46 -21.96 40.86
C LEU A 520 1.36 -20.45 41.03
N GLU A 521 2.23 -19.84 41.85
CA GLU A 521 2.18 -18.38 42.05
C GLU A 521 2.60 -17.62 40.78
N ALA A 522 3.58 -18.12 40.01
CA ALA A 522 3.91 -17.55 38.71
C ALA A 522 2.73 -17.64 37.72
N VAL A 523 2.04 -18.79 37.69
CA VAL A 523 0.87 -19.05 36.82
C VAL A 523 -0.32 -18.17 37.17
N ARG A 524 -0.55 -17.83 38.45
CA ARG A 524 -1.59 -16.87 38.87
C ARG A 524 -1.37 -15.45 38.36
N GLN A 525 -0.11 -15.06 38.14
CA GLN A 525 0.25 -13.72 37.65
C GLN A 525 0.28 -13.68 36.11
N ASP A 526 0.63 -14.79 35.46
CA ASP A 526 0.63 -14.94 33.99
C ASP A 526 0.47 -16.43 33.62
N GLY A 527 -0.64 -16.80 32.96
CA GLY A 527 -0.89 -18.17 32.51
C GLY A 527 0.20 -18.73 31.58
N HIS A 528 0.90 -17.88 30.83
CA HIS A 528 2.02 -18.28 29.99
C HIS A 528 3.25 -18.77 30.78
N ALA A 529 3.34 -18.50 32.09
CA ALA A 529 4.40 -19.04 32.94
C ALA A 529 4.48 -20.57 32.91
N LEU A 530 3.36 -21.25 32.58
CA LEU A 530 3.29 -22.69 32.36
C LEU A 530 4.31 -23.20 31.31
N VAL A 531 4.79 -22.36 30.38
CA VAL A 531 5.92 -22.66 29.47
C VAL A 531 7.15 -23.18 30.22
N PHE A 532 7.48 -22.58 31.35
CA PHE A 532 8.75 -22.80 32.04
C PHE A 532 8.66 -23.88 33.12
N ALA A 533 7.45 -24.30 33.50
CA ALA A 533 7.21 -25.42 34.40
C ALA A 533 7.78 -26.74 33.85
N SER A 534 8.15 -27.65 34.74
CA SER A 534 8.62 -28.98 34.35
C SER A 534 7.53 -29.86 33.74
N ALA A 535 7.94 -30.94 33.07
CA ALA A 535 7.00 -31.87 32.43
C ALA A 535 6.04 -32.52 33.45
N ALA A 536 6.49 -32.75 34.68
CA ALA A 536 5.66 -33.30 35.75
C ALA A 536 4.55 -32.32 36.14
N LEU A 537 4.86 -31.02 36.25
CA LEU A 537 3.88 -30.00 36.62
C LEU A 537 2.92 -29.65 35.47
N LYS A 538 3.40 -29.65 34.21
CA LYS A 538 2.55 -29.51 33.01
C LYS A 538 1.52 -30.63 32.84
N ALA A 539 1.76 -31.79 33.43
CA ALA A 539 0.83 -32.93 33.45
C ALA A 539 -0.19 -32.87 34.59
N ARG A 540 -0.11 -31.89 35.51
CA ARG A 540 -1.08 -31.75 36.60
C ARG A 540 -2.28 -30.90 36.20
N LYS A 541 -3.49 -31.44 36.43
CA LYS A 541 -4.76 -30.79 36.12
C LYS A 541 -5.00 -29.51 36.94
N ASP A 542 -4.52 -29.44 38.18
CA ASP A 542 -4.66 -28.27 39.04
C ASP A 542 -3.87 -27.05 38.53
N VAL A 543 -2.58 -27.23 38.22
CA VAL A 543 -1.73 -26.18 37.62
C VAL A 543 -2.26 -25.75 36.26
N ALA A 544 -2.69 -26.69 35.43
CA ALA A 544 -3.21 -26.39 34.10
C ALA A 544 -4.54 -25.62 34.12
N LEU A 545 -5.47 -25.96 35.03
CA LEU A 545 -6.73 -25.22 35.19
C LEU A 545 -6.48 -23.78 35.65
N GLU A 546 -5.53 -23.57 36.56
CA GLU A 546 -5.21 -22.22 37.04
C GLU A 546 -4.60 -21.34 35.93
N ALA A 547 -3.72 -21.92 35.08
CA ALA A 547 -3.19 -21.22 33.91
C ALA A 547 -4.27 -20.89 32.87
N VAL A 548 -5.17 -21.84 32.63
CA VAL A 548 -6.28 -21.71 31.69
C VAL A 548 -7.30 -20.64 32.12
N ARG A 549 -7.52 -20.46 33.42
CA ARG A 549 -8.37 -19.40 33.97
C ARG A 549 -7.83 -18.00 33.76
N GLN A 550 -6.51 -17.84 33.72
CA GLN A 550 -5.86 -16.56 33.43
C GLN A 550 -5.81 -16.27 31.93
N ASP A 551 -5.53 -17.28 31.10
CA ASP A 551 -5.61 -17.18 29.64
C ASP A 551 -5.90 -18.57 29.02
N GLY A 552 -7.02 -18.69 28.30
CA GLY A 552 -7.44 -19.91 27.61
C GLY A 552 -6.39 -20.46 26.62
N HIS A 553 -5.52 -19.61 26.05
CA HIS A 553 -4.43 -20.07 25.18
C HIS A 553 -3.36 -20.88 25.92
N SER A 554 -3.25 -20.74 27.24
CA SER A 554 -2.20 -21.38 28.05
C SER A 554 -2.31 -22.92 28.05
N ILE A 555 -3.45 -23.47 27.63
CA ILE A 555 -3.63 -24.90 27.34
C ILE A 555 -2.62 -25.46 26.31
N VAL A 556 -2.03 -24.61 25.46
CA VAL A 556 -0.97 -25.01 24.51
C VAL A 556 0.33 -25.47 25.22
N PHE A 557 0.50 -25.14 26.50
CA PHE A 557 1.67 -25.54 27.32
C PHE A 557 1.37 -26.71 28.28
N ALA A 558 0.09 -27.02 28.52
CA ALA A 558 -0.32 -28.20 29.28
C ALA A 558 0.01 -29.51 28.55
N ASP A 559 0.14 -30.61 29.28
CA ASP A 559 0.41 -31.92 28.69
C ASP A 559 -0.69 -32.36 27.70
N VAL A 560 -0.31 -33.22 26.73
CA VAL A 560 -1.21 -33.72 25.69
C VAL A 560 -2.39 -34.51 26.29
N GLY A 561 -2.21 -35.18 27.43
CA GLY A 561 -3.29 -35.84 28.17
C GLY A 561 -4.34 -34.86 28.68
N LEU A 562 -3.94 -33.69 29.17
CA LEU A 562 -4.87 -32.66 29.65
C LEU A 562 -5.61 -31.95 28.50
N ARG A 563 -5.04 -31.92 27.29
CA ARG A 563 -5.75 -31.48 26.07
C ARG A 563 -6.81 -32.49 25.58
N ALA A 564 -6.86 -33.68 26.18
CA ALA A 564 -7.92 -34.66 26.02
C ALA A 564 -8.88 -34.71 27.22
N ASP A 565 -8.61 -33.95 28.30
CA ASP A 565 -9.51 -33.80 29.44
C ASP A 565 -10.61 -32.78 29.10
N LYS A 566 -11.87 -33.19 29.25
CA LYS A 566 -13.02 -32.38 28.85
C LYS A 566 -13.17 -31.12 29.71
N ASP A 567 -12.85 -31.19 31.00
CA ASP A 567 -13.06 -30.08 31.94
C ASP A 567 -12.04 -28.98 31.69
N VAL A 568 -10.77 -29.34 31.48
CA VAL A 568 -9.68 -28.40 31.17
C VAL A 568 -9.92 -27.71 29.83
N VAL A 569 -10.39 -28.44 28.83
CA VAL A 569 -10.72 -27.86 27.52
C VAL A 569 -11.96 -26.97 27.59
N LEU A 570 -13.01 -27.34 28.35
CA LEU A 570 -14.21 -26.49 28.50
C LEU A 570 -13.87 -25.15 29.15
N GLU A 571 -13.10 -25.14 30.24
CA GLU A 571 -12.67 -23.90 30.91
C GLU A 571 -11.86 -23.00 29.95
N ALA A 572 -10.95 -23.58 29.15
CA ALA A 572 -10.15 -22.83 28.17
C ALA A 572 -10.99 -22.26 27.03
N VAL A 573 -11.96 -23.04 26.58
CA VAL A 573 -12.88 -22.71 25.49
C VAL A 573 -13.88 -21.62 25.90
N GLN A 574 -14.27 -21.56 27.18
CA GLN A 574 -15.10 -20.48 27.71
C GLN A 574 -14.35 -19.15 27.72
N GLN A 575 -13.06 -19.15 28.10
CA GLN A 575 -12.21 -17.95 28.08
C GLN A 575 -11.90 -17.48 26.65
N ASP A 576 -11.53 -18.39 25.74
CA ASP A 576 -11.43 -18.10 24.30
C ASP A 576 -11.76 -19.34 23.45
N GLY A 577 -12.77 -19.23 22.58
CA GLY A 577 -13.13 -20.28 21.63
C GLY A 577 -11.98 -20.77 20.72
N TYR A 578 -10.93 -19.98 20.49
CA TYR A 578 -9.74 -20.42 19.76
C TYR A 578 -8.95 -21.54 20.47
N ALA A 579 -9.12 -21.71 21.79
CA ALA A 579 -8.53 -22.81 22.56
C ALA A 579 -8.96 -24.19 22.04
N LEU A 580 -10.12 -24.28 21.37
CA LEU A 580 -10.61 -25.49 20.69
C LEU A 580 -9.57 -26.04 19.70
N SER A 581 -8.71 -25.20 19.11
CA SER A 581 -7.65 -25.62 18.18
C SER A 581 -6.61 -26.56 18.81
N TYR A 582 -6.40 -26.48 20.12
CA TYR A 582 -5.44 -27.31 20.87
C TYR A 582 -6.07 -28.60 21.44
N ALA A 583 -7.40 -28.71 21.42
CA ALA A 583 -8.12 -29.84 21.96
C ALA A 583 -7.94 -31.13 21.12
N SER A 584 -8.04 -32.27 21.79
CA SER A 584 -7.98 -33.58 21.15
C SER A 584 -9.03 -33.74 20.04
N ALA A 585 -8.74 -34.60 19.06
CA ALA A 585 -9.68 -34.84 17.95
C ALA A 585 -11.05 -35.37 18.41
N ALA A 586 -11.11 -36.04 19.58
CA ALA A 586 -12.36 -36.47 20.20
C ALA A 586 -13.18 -35.30 20.73
N LEU A 587 -12.54 -34.36 21.46
CA LEU A 587 -13.22 -33.18 22.01
C LEU A 587 -13.61 -32.17 20.91
N ARG A 588 -12.84 -32.06 19.82
CA ARG A 588 -13.24 -31.30 18.62
C ARG A 588 -14.41 -31.93 17.86
N ALA A 589 -14.83 -33.15 18.23
CA ALA A 589 -16.05 -33.81 17.77
C ALA A 589 -17.14 -33.90 18.85
N ASP A 590 -16.92 -33.37 20.06
CA ASP A 590 -17.92 -33.27 21.13
C ASP A 590 -18.77 -32.02 20.92
N ARG A 591 -20.08 -32.23 20.69
CA ARG A 591 -21.03 -31.16 20.39
C ARG A 591 -21.10 -30.11 21.52
N VAL A 592 -20.94 -30.51 22.78
CA VAL A 592 -21.04 -29.57 23.92
C VAL A 592 -19.83 -28.63 23.94
N VAL A 593 -18.63 -29.18 23.77
CA VAL A 593 -17.38 -28.39 23.74
C VAL A 593 -17.36 -27.42 22.55
N VAL A 594 -17.83 -27.88 21.38
CA VAL A 594 -17.86 -27.03 20.18
C VAL A 594 -18.90 -25.92 20.28
N ILE A 595 -20.11 -26.16 20.81
CA ILE A 595 -21.11 -25.09 21.00
C ILE A 595 -20.58 -23.99 21.93
N GLU A 596 -19.94 -24.37 23.03
CA GLU A 596 -19.38 -23.39 23.97
C GLU A 596 -18.27 -22.54 23.33
N ALA A 597 -17.39 -23.17 22.53
CA ALA A 597 -16.34 -22.46 21.79
C ALA A 597 -16.90 -21.47 20.76
N VAL A 598 -17.95 -21.90 20.09
CA VAL A 598 -18.62 -21.18 19.02
C VAL A 598 -19.42 -19.99 19.57
N ARG A 599 -19.98 -20.11 20.78
CA ARG A 599 -20.61 -18.98 21.49
C ARG A 599 -19.59 -17.93 21.90
N SER A 600 -18.50 -18.33 22.53
CA SER A 600 -17.38 -17.45 22.92
C SER A 600 -16.79 -16.74 21.70
N THR A 601 -16.41 -17.50 20.66
CA THR A 601 -15.85 -16.98 19.42
C THR A 601 -16.39 -17.76 18.22
N GLY A 602 -17.32 -17.19 17.43
CA GLY A 602 -17.93 -17.87 16.26
C GLY A 602 -16.94 -18.46 15.23
N PHE A 603 -15.71 -17.93 15.14
CA PHE A 603 -14.64 -18.50 14.32
C PHE A 603 -14.07 -19.84 14.79
N ALA A 604 -14.32 -20.24 16.05
CA ALA A 604 -13.89 -21.53 16.59
C ALA A 604 -14.40 -22.72 15.78
N LEU A 605 -15.51 -22.54 15.06
CA LEU A 605 -16.10 -23.50 14.13
C LEU A 605 -15.08 -24.07 13.12
N LEU A 606 -14.05 -23.31 12.71
CA LEU A 606 -12.97 -23.79 11.84
C LEU A 606 -12.25 -25.04 12.39
N PHE A 607 -12.12 -25.16 13.71
CA PHE A 607 -11.40 -26.26 14.37
C PHE A 607 -12.29 -27.48 14.65
N ALA A 608 -13.62 -27.31 14.56
CA ALA A 608 -14.60 -28.35 14.79
C ALA A 608 -14.53 -29.47 13.75
N HIS A 609 -14.87 -30.68 14.20
CA HIS A 609 -14.98 -31.85 13.35
C HIS A 609 -16.03 -31.63 12.25
N GLU A 610 -15.78 -32.18 11.06
CA GLU A 610 -16.60 -31.97 9.85
C GLU A 610 -18.10 -32.26 10.07
N LYS A 611 -18.42 -33.31 10.84
CA LYS A 611 -19.80 -33.63 11.27
C LYS A 611 -20.52 -32.47 11.98
N LEU A 612 -19.83 -31.71 12.82
CA LEU A 612 -20.41 -30.57 13.55
C LEU A 612 -20.45 -29.30 12.70
N ARG A 613 -19.61 -29.20 11.66
CA ARG A 613 -19.74 -28.18 10.61
C ARG A 613 -20.92 -28.45 9.65
N ALA A 614 -21.58 -29.59 9.79
CA ALA A 614 -22.84 -29.95 9.13
C ALA A 614 -24.03 -30.06 10.12
N ASP A 615 -23.86 -29.62 11.38
CA ASP A 615 -24.94 -29.57 12.39
C ASP A 615 -25.61 -28.19 12.36
N LYS A 616 -26.91 -28.15 12.04
CA LYS A 616 -27.67 -26.90 11.88
C LYS A 616 -27.67 -26.03 13.14
N GLU A 617 -27.72 -26.64 14.33
CA GLU A 617 -27.76 -25.90 15.59
C GLU A 617 -26.39 -25.28 15.92
N VAL A 618 -25.30 -26.02 15.66
CA VAL A 618 -23.93 -25.52 15.84
C VAL A 618 -23.63 -24.36 14.90
N ILE A 619 -24.06 -24.44 13.63
CA ILE A 619 -23.88 -23.34 12.67
C ILE A 619 -24.73 -22.13 13.04
N PHE A 620 -25.97 -22.33 13.52
CA PHE A 620 -26.86 -21.24 13.91
C PHE A 620 -26.27 -20.40 15.06
N GLU A 621 -25.79 -21.06 16.12
CA GLU A 621 -25.06 -20.42 17.23
C GLU A 621 -23.79 -19.69 16.74
N ALA A 622 -23.04 -20.29 15.79
CA ALA A 622 -21.84 -19.70 15.22
C ALA A 622 -22.11 -18.41 14.46
N VAL A 623 -23.18 -18.40 13.68
CA VAL A 623 -23.60 -17.27 12.86
C VAL A 623 -24.12 -16.12 13.70
N GLN A 624 -24.83 -16.41 14.80
CA GLN A 624 -25.27 -15.39 15.77
C GLN A 624 -24.08 -14.73 16.49
N SER A 625 -23.06 -15.50 16.89
CA SER A 625 -21.81 -14.95 17.46
C SER A 625 -21.01 -14.17 16.41
N ASN A 626 -20.86 -14.70 15.19
CA ASN A 626 -20.21 -14.02 14.08
C ASN A 626 -20.69 -14.53 12.71
N TRP A 627 -21.33 -13.66 11.92
CA TRP A 627 -21.81 -13.95 10.57
C TRP A 627 -20.76 -14.57 9.62
N GLN A 628 -19.47 -14.29 9.83
CA GLN A 628 -18.37 -14.84 9.02
C GLN A 628 -18.18 -16.35 9.23
N ALA A 629 -18.71 -16.92 10.31
CA ALA A 629 -18.70 -18.35 10.57
C ALA A 629 -19.43 -19.17 9.48
N LEU A 630 -20.41 -18.57 8.80
CA LEU A 630 -21.12 -19.17 7.65
C LEU A 630 -20.16 -19.66 6.53
N GLY A 631 -18.97 -19.05 6.42
CA GLY A 631 -17.93 -19.49 5.48
C GLY A 631 -17.34 -20.88 5.76
N TYR A 632 -17.49 -21.40 6.99
CA TYR A 632 -16.96 -22.71 7.42
C TYR A 632 -18.03 -23.80 7.57
N ALA A 633 -19.31 -23.46 7.37
CA ALA A 633 -20.42 -24.41 7.33
C ALA A 633 -20.31 -25.35 6.11
N SER A 634 -21.04 -26.48 6.16
CA SER A 634 -21.17 -27.36 5.00
C SER A 634 -21.81 -26.61 3.81
N PRO A 635 -21.54 -27.00 2.55
CA PRO A 635 -22.14 -26.36 1.37
C PRO A 635 -23.68 -26.39 1.35
N GLU A 636 -24.27 -27.38 2.02
CA GLU A 636 -25.72 -27.54 2.22
C GLU A 636 -26.24 -26.46 3.18
N LEU A 637 -25.67 -26.37 4.38
CA LEU A 637 -26.08 -25.40 5.40
C LEU A 637 -25.75 -23.95 5.05
N ARG A 638 -24.72 -23.71 4.23
CA ARG A 638 -24.42 -22.39 3.67
C ARG A 638 -25.54 -21.84 2.76
N ASN A 639 -26.45 -22.72 2.30
CA ASN A 639 -27.62 -22.37 1.51
C ASN A 639 -28.94 -22.67 2.26
N ASP A 640 -28.91 -22.97 3.57
CA ASP A 640 -30.11 -23.11 4.38
C ASP A 640 -30.71 -21.73 4.67
N LYS A 641 -32.01 -21.57 4.39
CA LYS A 641 -32.66 -20.25 4.47
C LYS A 641 -32.70 -19.67 5.88
N ASP A 642 -32.82 -20.51 6.91
CA ASP A 642 -32.94 -20.05 8.30
C ASP A 642 -31.59 -19.56 8.82
N ILE A 643 -30.51 -20.29 8.48
CA ILE A 643 -29.13 -19.89 8.79
C ILE A 643 -28.76 -18.61 8.04
N VAL A 644 -29.13 -18.51 6.75
CA VAL A 644 -28.86 -17.30 5.95
C VAL A 644 -29.62 -16.09 6.48
N LYS A 645 -30.89 -16.23 6.87
CA LYS A 645 -31.65 -15.14 7.53
C LYS A 645 -30.96 -14.67 8.81
N ALA A 646 -30.53 -15.59 9.67
CA ALA A 646 -29.77 -15.24 10.87
C ALA A 646 -28.47 -14.48 10.55
N ALA A 647 -27.69 -14.94 9.55
CA ALA A 647 -26.44 -14.28 9.15
C ALA A 647 -26.66 -12.86 8.61
N VAL A 648 -27.72 -12.69 7.81
CA VAL A 648 -28.11 -11.43 7.19
C VAL A 648 -28.61 -10.43 8.23
N ALA A 649 -29.41 -10.87 9.21
CA ALA A 649 -29.87 -10.05 10.32
C ALA A 649 -28.70 -9.55 11.21
N THR A 650 -27.64 -10.35 11.36
CA THR A 650 -26.41 -9.92 12.07
C THR A 650 -25.55 -8.97 11.23
N ASN A 651 -25.42 -9.18 9.92
CA ASN A 651 -24.65 -8.29 9.04
C ASN A 651 -24.99 -8.44 7.54
N ARG A 652 -25.28 -7.32 6.86
CA ARG A 652 -25.54 -7.30 5.41
C ARG A 652 -24.43 -7.90 4.53
N GLN A 653 -23.18 -7.93 4.99
CA GLN A 653 -22.07 -8.54 4.24
C GLN A 653 -22.24 -10.06 4.06
N ALA A 654 -23.10 -10.72 4.84
CA ALA A 654 -23.47 -12.12 4.65
C ALA A 654 -24.05 -12.38 3.25
N LEU A 655 -24.77 -11.41 2.65
CA LEU A 655 -25.30 -11.52 1.29
C LEU A 655 -24.21 -11.78 0.24
N ALA A 656 -22.99 -11.27 0.44
CA ALA A 656 -21.87 -11.50 -0.48
C ALA A 656 -21.34 -12.95 -0.44
N MET A 657 -21.70 -13.75 0.59
CA MET A 657 -21.22 -15.12 0.77
C MET A 657 -22.21 -16.21 0.35
N ILE A 658 -23.50 -15.87 0.17
CA ILE A 658 -24.55 -16.81 -0.24
C ILE A 658 -24.61 -16.96 -1.77
N SER A 659 -25.29 -18.00 -2.25
CA SER A 659 -25.53 -18.24 -3.67
C SER A 659 -26.39 -17.15 -4.32
N ASP A 660 -26.22 -16.96 -5.63
CA ASP A 660 -27.00 -15.98 -6.41
C ASP A 660 -28.50 -16.28 -6.41
N GLU A 661 -28.88 -17.55 -6.24
CA GLU A 661 -30.28 -17.99 -6.09
C GLU A 661 -30.93 -17.42 -4.81
N LEU A 662 -30.22 -17.48 -3.68
CA LEU A 662 -30.72 -16.97 -2.41
C LEU A 662 -30.68 -15.43 -2.32
N ARG A 663 -29.79 -14.75 -3.07
CA ARG A 663 -29.84 -13.28 -3.21
C ARG A 663 -31.05 -12.78 -3.99
N ARG A 664 -31.79 -13.67 -4.67
CA ARG A 664 -33.05 -13.38 -5.36
C ARG A 664 -34.29 -13.80 -4.56
N ASP A 665 -34.13 -14.47 -3.42
CA ASP A 665 -35.27 -14.90 -2.61
C ASP A 665 -35.90 -13.69 -1.91
N PRO A 666 -37.18 -13.35 -2.19
CA PRO A 666 -37.79 -12.16 -1.64
C PRO A 666 -37.82 -12.16 -0.11
N ALA A 667 -37.92 -13.34 0.53
CA ALA A 667 -37.96 -13.45 1.99
C ALA A 667 -36.58 -13.26 2.65
N ILE A 668 -35.48 -13.35 1.89
CA ILE A 668 -34.11 -13.03 2.35
C ILE A 668 -33.78 -11.56 2.03
N VAL A 669 -34.22 -11.07 0.87
CA VAL A 669 -34.09 -9.66 0.48
C VAL A 669 -34.85 -8.75 1.44
N GLU A 670 -36.09 -9.07 1.78
CA GLU A 670 -36.90 -8.30 2.72
C GLU A 670 -36.26 -8.25 4.12
N GLU A 671 -35.83 -9.40 4.65
CA GLU A 671 -35.10 -9.48 5.93
C GLU A 671 -33.82 -8.63 5.91
N ALA A 672 -33.05 -8.68 4.82
CA ALA A 672 -31.83 -7.90 4.66
C ALA A 672 -32.08 -6.39 4.67
N LEU A 673 -33.09 -5.93 3.96
CA LEU A 673 -33.43 -4.51 3.84
C LEU A 673 -34.10 -3.97 5.11
N GLN A 674 -34.81 -4.80 5.87
CA GLN A 674 -35.32 -4.46 7.20
C GLN A 674 -34.18 -4.31 8.22
N ALA A 675 -33.14 -5.14 8.13
CA ALA A 675 -31.97 -5.09 9.02
C ALA A 675 -31.02 -3.91 8.70
N ASP A 676 -30.67 -3.71 7.42
CA ASP A 676 -29.76 -2.65 6.96
C ASP A 676 -30.10 -2.27 5.49
N GLY A 677 -30.62 -1.06 5.25
CA GLY A 677 -30.97 -0.57 3.91
C GLY A 677 -29.80 -0.51 2.94
N HIS A 678 -28.56 -0.37 3.43
CA HIS A 678 -27.35 -0.48 2.61
C HIS A 678 -27.04 -1.94 2.18
N ALA A 679 -27.88 -2.93 2.51
CA ALA A 679 -27.81 -4.27 1.95
C ALA A 679 -28.11 -4.30 0.43
N LEU A 680 -28.81 -3.27 -0.09
CA LEU A 680 -29.08 -3.07 -1.53
C LEU A 680 -27.83 -3.17 -2.42
N VAL A 681 -26.64 -2.83 -1.89
CA VAL A 681 -25.32 -2.98 -2.55
C VAL A 681 -25.07 -4.40 -3.08
N TYR A 682 -25.49 -5.42 -2.32
CA TYR A 682 -25.16 -6.82 -2.57
C TYR A 682 -26.21 -7.56 -3.42
N LEU A 683 -27.32 -6.88 -3.74
CA LEU A 683 -28.38 -7.41 -4.58
C LEU A 683 -28.01 -7.31 -6.07
N GLU A 684 -28.71 -8.08 -6.90
CA GLU A 684 -28.54 -8.03 -8.35
C GLU A 684 -29.06 -6.71 -8.93
N ARG A 685 -28.48 -6.25 -10.04
CA ARG A 685 -28.86 -5.00 -10.73
C ARG A 685 -30.36 -4.91 -11.09
N THR A 686 -31.01 -6.05 -11.29
CA THR A 686 -32.46 -6.16 -11.51
C THR A 686 -33.26 -5.69 -10.31
N LEU A 687 -32.84 -6.07 -9.09
CA LEU A 687 -33.46 -5.63 -7.83
C LEU A 687 -33.07 -4.19 -7.47
N GLN A 688 -31.87 -3.74 -7.85
CA GLN A 688 -31.46 -2.32 -7.75
C GLN A 688 -32.23 -1.39 -8.72
N ALA A 689 -32.94 -1.95 -9.70
CA ALA A 689 -33.83 -1.24 -10.61
C ALA A 689 -35.33 -1.41 -10.27
N ASP A 690 -35.67 -2.25 -9.28
CA ASP A 690 -37.05 -2.41 -8.84
C ASP A 690 -37.46 -1.32 -7.84
N LYS A 691 -38.47 -0.52 -8.20
CA LYS A 691 -39.00 0.56 -7.37
C LYS A 691 -39.50 0.05 -6.01
N ALA A 692 -40.10 -1.15 -5.95
CA ALA A 692 -40.61 -1.68 -4.68
C ALA A 692 -39.48 -2.04 -3.70
N THR A 693 -38.47 -2.79 -4.19
CA THR A 693 -37.28 -3.17 -3.42
C THR A 693 -36.47 -1.94 -2.98
N VAL A 694 -36.24 -0.97 -3.87
CA VAL A 694 -35.52 0.27 -3.51
C VAL A 694 -36.33 1.10 -2.51
N SER A 695 -37.63 1.28 -2.71
CA SER A 695 -38.48 2.00 -1.74
C SER A 695 -38.53 1.31 -0.38
N ALA A 696 -38.35 -0.01 -0.28
CA ALA A 696 -38.22 -0.70 1.01
C ALA A 696 -36.89 -0.39 1.70
N ALA A 697 -35.77 -0.46 0.96
CA ALA A 697 -34.44 -0.07 1.46
C ALA A 697 -34.42 1.39 1.96
N VAL A 698 -35.02 2.29 1.18
CA VAL A 698 -35.07 3.73 1.44
C VAL A 698 -35.92 4.10 2.67
N LYS A 699 -36.91 3.28 3.08
CA LYS A 699 -37.64 3.48 4.35
C LYS A 699 -36.78 3.20 5.58
N GLN A 700 -35.73 2.39 5.43
CA GLN A 700 -34.86 2.01 6.53
C GLN A 700 -33.68 2.98 6.63
N ASP A 701 -33.06 3.32 5.50
CA ASP A 701 -32.04 4.36 5.40
C ASP A 701 -32.13 5.09 4.05
N GLY A 702 -32.34 6.41 4.08
CA GLY A 702 -32.41 7.25 2.89
C GLY A 702 -31.15 7.18 2.01
N HIS A 703 -29.97 7.00 2.60
CA HIS A 703 -28.70 6.90 1.86
C HIS A 703 -28.59 5.64 0.97
N ALA A 704 -29.44 4.63 1.19
CA ALA A 704 -29.51 3.43 0.34
C ALA A 704 -29.78 3.75 -1.14
N ILE A 705 -30.44 4.88 -1.44
CA ILE A 705 -30.75 5.32 -2.80
C ILE A 705 -29.50 5.46 -3.69
N SER A 706 -28.33 5.71 -3.11
CA SER A 706 -27.04 5.79 -3.82
C SER A 706 -26.62 4.50 -4.55
N TYR A 707 -27.23 3.36 -4.21
CA TYR A 707 -26.99 2.07 -4.88
C TYR A 707 -28.13 1.63 -5.81
N ALA A 708 -29.21 2.40 -5.87
CA ALA A 708 -30.25 2.19 -6.87
C ALA A 708 -29.72 2.52 -8.27
N SER A 709 -30.37 1.99 -9.31
CA SER A 709 -30.07 2.37 -10.69
C SER A 709 -30.29 3.87 -10.95
N GLU A 710 -29.57 4.44 -11.93
CA GLU A 710 -29.73 5.87 -12.30
C GLU A 710 -31.17 6.24 -12.72
N GLU A 711 -31.96 5.26 -13.18
CA GLU A 711 -33.36 5.46 -13.52
C GLU A 711 -34.21 5.69 -12.26
N ILE A 712 -34.02 4.86 -11.22
CA ILE A 712 -34.71 5.00 -9.93
C ILE A 712 -34.20 6.21 -9.14
N GLN A 713 -32.92 6.57 -9.24
CA GLN A 713 -32.40 7.80 -8.61
C GLN A 713 -33.01 9.08 -9.18
N ARG A 714 -33.55 9.05 -10.41
CA ARG A 714 -34.29 10.15 -11.04
C ARG A 714 -35.79 10.13 -10.75
N ASP A 715 -36.33 9.06 -10.15
CA ASP A 715 -37.73 8.96 -9.77
C ASP A 715 -38.03 9.90 -8.59
N ILE A 716 -38.89 10.89 -8.82
CA ILE A 716 -39.18 11.94 -7.85
C ILE A 716 -39.89 11.38 -6.60
N ASP A 717 -40.70 10.33 -6.70
CA ASP A 717 -41.37 9.75 -5.52
C ASP A 717 -40.34 9.12 -4.58
N VAL A 718 -39.41 8.33 -5.15
CA VAL A 718 -38.37 7.62 -4.38
C VAL A 718 -37.34 8.60 -3.84
N ALA A 719 -36.99 9.63 -4.62
CA ALA A 719 -36.13 10.72 -4.16
C ALA A 719 -36.77 11.53 -3.01
N MET A 720 -38.04 11.94 -3.14
CA MET A 720 -38.79 12.61 -2.07
C MET A 720 -38.85 11.77 -0.79
N GLN A 721 -39.02 10.46 -0.94
CA GLN A 721 -39.05 9.51 0.18
C GLN A 721 -37.68 9.47 0.88
N ALA A 722 -36.58 9.25 0.15
CA ALA A 722 -35.22 9.18 0.71
C ALA A 722 -34.78 10.48 1.41
N VAL A 723 -35.13 11.61 0.80
CA VAL A 723 -34.87 12.96 1.31
C VAL A 723 -35.72 13.30 2.54
N SER A 724 -36.88 12.65 2.70
CA SER A 724 -37.71 12.82 3.90
C SER A 724 -37.21 12.06 5.13
N GLU A 725 -36.44 10.98 4.94
CA GLU A 725 -35.76 10.26 6.04
C GLU A 725 -34.45 10.97 6.47
N ASP A 726 -33.57 11.32 5.52
CA ASP A 726 -32.47 12.28 5.77
C ASP A 726 -32.22 13.19 4.57
N GLY A 727 -32.42 14.49 4.77
CA GLY A 727 -32.21 15.53 3.76
C GLY A 727 -30.77 15.63 3.22
N ILE A 728 -29.75 15.17 3.95
CA ILE A 728 -28.37 15.16 3.43
C ILE A 728 -28.27 14.30 2.16
N THR A 729 -29.11 13.28 2.03
CA THR A 729 -29.23 12.38 0.87
C THR A 729 -29.41 13.13 -0.45
N LEU A 730 -29.93 14.37 -0.45
CA LEU A 730 -30.02 15.21 -1.65
C LEU A 730 -28.68 15.31 -2.41
N GLY A 731 -27.55 15.35 -1.70
CA GLY A 731 -26.21 15.42 -2.31
C GLY A 731 -25.72 14.12 -2.96
N LEU A 732 -26.43 13.00 -2.75
CA LEU A 732 -26.17 11.71 -3.40
C LEU A 732 -26.98 11.54 -4.69
N LEU A 733 -27.99 12.38 -4.91
CA LEU A 733 -28.90 12.29 -6.06
C LEU A 733 -28.35 13.03 -7.29
N PRO A 734 -28.80 12.68 -8.51
CA PRO A 734 -28.44 13.39 -9.74
C PRO A 734 -28.78 14.88 -9.70
N THR A 735 -28.00 15.69 -10.42
CA THR A 735 -28.12 17.16 -10.44
C THR A 735 -29.50 17.65 -10.88
N GLU A 736 -30.19 16.89 -11.73
CA GLU A 736 -31.56 17.17 -12.19
C GLU A 736 -32.57 17.10 -11.04
N VAL A 737 -32.34 16.22 -10.05
CA VAL A 737 -33.19 16.08 -8.86
C VAL A 737 -32.81 17.12 -7.80
N GLN A 738 -31.52 17.47 -7.69
CA GLN A 738 -31.05 18.59 -6.85
C GLN A 738 -31.58 19.97 -7.33
N ALA A 739 -31.97 20.07 -8.61
CA ALA A 739 -32.63 21.24 -9.19
C ALA A 739 -34.17 21.22 -9.03
N ASN A 740 -34.76 20.18 -8.44
CA ASN A 740 -36.20 20.15 -8.19
C ASN A 740 -36.54 20.85 -6.86
N LYS A 741 -37.25 21.98 -6.97
CA LYS A 741 -37.65 22.81 -5.82
C LYS A 741 -38.44 22.05 -4.75
N SER A 742 -39.34 21.13 -5.12
CA SER A 742 -40.12 20.38 -4.11
C SER A 742 -39.25 19.42 -3.30
N VAL A 743 -38.28 18.77 -3.96
CA VAL A 743 -37.32 17.86 -3.31
C VAL A 743 -36.35 18.66 -2.43
N ALA A 744 -35.84 19.78 -2.92
CA ALA A 744 -34.94 20.66 -2.18
C ALA A 744 -35.60 21.23 -0.90
N LEU A 745 -36.84 21.73 -0.99
CA LEU A 745 -37.59 22.21 0.19
C LEU A 745 -37.77 21.08 1.22
N ARG A 746 -38.19 19.89 0.78
CA ARG A 746 -38.37 18.73 1.66
C ARG A 746 -37.06 18.28 2.33
N ALA A 747 -35.94 18.41 1.65
CA ALA A 747 -34.61 18.11 2.18
C ALA A 747 -34.20 19.07 3.30
N ILE A 748 -34.53 20.34 3.15
CA ILE A 748 -34.20 21.39 4.11
C ILE A 748 -35.06 21.26 5.37
N GLU A 749 -36.35 20.92 5.21
CA GLU A 749 -37.27 20.63 6.32
C GLU A 749 -36.78 19.46 7.19
N SER A 750 -36.29 18.37 6.57
CA SER A 750 -35.78 17.20 7.31
C SER A 750 -34.39 17.47 7.90
N ASN A 751 -33.50 18.15 7.15
CA ASN A 751 -32.14 18.43 7.60
C ASN A 751 -31.58 19.73 7.01
N VAL A 752 -31.40 20.76 7.84
CA VAL A 752 -30.85 22.08 7.46
C VAL A 752 -29.54 22.00 6.66
N LYS A 753 -28.70 20.97 6.91
CA LYS A 753 -27.44 20.77 6.19
C LYS A 753 -27.63 20.47 4.70
N ALA A 754 -28.79 19.97 4.30
CA ALA A 754 -29.15 19.71 2.91
C ALA A 754 -29.02 20.95 2.02
N PHE A 755 -29.19 22.17 2.58
CA PHE A 755 -29.04 23.43 1.85
C PHE A 755 -27.67 23.58 1.15
N GLN A 756 -26.61 22.94 1.66
CA GLN A 756 -25.29 22.93 1.00
C GLN A 756 -25.31 22.18 -0.34
N ASN A 757 -26.15 21.14 -0.44
CA ASN A 757 -26.28 20.22 -1.57
C ASN A 757 -27.39 20.61 -2.57
N VAL A 758 -28.12 21.70 -2.30
CA VAL A 758 -29.09 22.28 -3.24
C VAL A 758 -28.33 22.89 -4.44
N SER A 759 -28.93 22.83 -5.63
CA SER A 759 -28.38 23.47 -6.83
C SER A 759 -28.14 24.98 -6.64
N GLU A 760 -27.10 25.53 -7.29
CA GLU A 760 -26.76 26.97 -7.18
C GLU A 760 -27.89 27.89 -7.66
N GLU A 761 -28.74 27.43 -8.59
CA GLU A 761 -29.93 28.14 -9.05
C GLU A 761 -30.94 28.30 -7.90
N LEU A 762 -31.32 27.21 -7.24
CA LEU A 762 -32.28 27.20 -6.13
C LEU A 762 -31.73 27.82 -4.84
N LYS A 763 -30.41 27.92 -4.63
CA LYS A 763 -29.83 28.66 -3.49
C LYS A 763 -30.18 30.16 -3.53
N SER A 764 -30.56 30.70 -4.68
CA SER A 764 -31.00 32.09 -4.85
C SER A 764 -32.52 32.30 -4.71
N ASP A 765 -33.30 31.21 -4.62
CA ASP A 765 -34.76 31.24 -4.52
C ASP A 765 -35.22 31.65 -3.10
N GLU A 766 -36.21 32.55 -3.03
CA GLU A 766 -36.67 33.16 -1.78
C GLU A 766 -37.33 32.13 -0.84
N ASP A 767 -38.17 31.23 -1.37
CA ASP A 767 -38.83 30.19 -0.57
C ASP A 767 -37.82 29.19 0.01
N VAL A 768 -36.78 28.87 -0.76
CA VAL A 768 -35.70 27.93 -0.35
C VAL A 768 -34.84 28.55 0.76
N GLN A 769 -34.53 29.85 0.67
CA GLN A 769 -33.83 30.58 1.73
C GLN A 769 -34.69 30.73 2.99
N GLU A 770 -35.99 31.01 2.86
CA GLU A 770 -36.90 31.10 4.00
C GLU A 770 -37.07 29.75 4.71
N ALA A 771 -37.26 28.66 3.97
CA ALA A 771 -37.33 27.31 4.52
C ALA A 771 -36.04 26.92 5.27
N ALA A 772 -34.87 27.29 4.74
CA ALA A 772 -33.58 27.05 5.40
C ALA A 772 -33.44 27.83 6.71
N LEU A 773 -33.85 29.09 6.74
CA LEU A 773 -33.83 29.92 7.94
C LEU A 773 -34.85 29.46 8.99
N ALA A 774 -36.04 29.03 8.59
CA ALA A 774 -37.06 28.47 9.48
C ALA A 774 -36.58 27.17 10.14
N SER A 775 -35.94 26.30 9.35
CA SER A 775 -35.41 25.02 9.83
C SER A 775 -34.15 25.23 10.70
N GLU A 776 -33.26 26.19 10.35
CA GLU A 776 -32.14 26.61 11.22
C GLU A 776 -32.67 27.13 12.57
N ARG A 777 -33.70 27.99 12.56
CA ARG A 777 -34.34 28.52 13.78
C ARG A 777 -34.81 27.39 14.69
N TYR A 778 -35.56 26.43 14.15
CA TYR A 778 -36.13 25.33 14.94
C TYR A 778 -35.04 24.41 15.53
N ALA A 779 -34.09 23.97 14.71
CA ALA A 779 -32.98 23.12 15.14
C ALA A 779 -32.08 23.81 16.18
N LEU A 780 -31.81 25.10 15.99
CA LEU A 780 -31.02 25.90 16.91
C LEU A 780 -31.76 26.11 18.25
N LEU A 781 -33.04 26.46 18.22
CA LEU A 781 -33.86 26.65 19.44
C LEU A 781 -33.87 25.38 20.31
N ASN A 782 -33.89 24.19 19.70
CA ASN A 782 -33.85 22.93 20.43
C ASN A 782 -32.45 22.58 20.93
N SER A 783 -31.39 22.77 20.13
CA SER A 783 -30.01 22.52 20.59
C SER A 783 -29.59 23.46 21.72
N VAL A 784 -29.98 24.73 21.66
CA VAL A 784 -29.71 25.77 22.67
C VAL A 784 -30.34 25.47 24.04
N LYS A 785 -31.47 24.74 24.09
CA LYS A 785 -32.07 24.26 25.36
C LYS A 785 -31.24 23.17 26.03
N VAL A 786 -30.46 22.41 25.25
CA VAL A 786 -29.60 21.33 25.75
C VAL A 786 -28.21 21.86 26.09
N ASP A 787 -27.59 22.61 25.18
CA ASP A 787 -26.32 23.33 25.38
C ASP A 787 -26.41 24.76 24.84
N GLY A 788 -26.37 25.74 25.74
CA GLY A 788 -26.40 27.15 25.37
C GLY A 788 -25.22 27.57 24.47
N TYR A 789 -24.08 26.87 24.51
CA TYR A 789 -22.96 27.17 23.62
C TYR A 789 -23.24 26.88 22.14
N ALA A 790 -24.35 26.19 21.79
CA ALA A 790 -24.80 26.01 20.41
C ALA A 790 -25.00 27.34 19.65
N LEU A 791 -25.30 28.44 20.36
CA LEU A 791 -25.42 29.78 19.76
C LEU A 791 -24.11 30.25 19.08
N ARG A 792 -22.94 29.76 19.52
CA ARG A 792 -21.64 30.09 18.91
C ARG A 792 -21.56 29.70 17.43
N THR A 793 -22.20 28.60 17.05
CA THR A 793 -22.18 28.04 15.69
C THR A 793 -23.34 28.54 14.81
N ALA A 794 -24.25 29.32 15.37
CA ALA A 794 -25.40 29.89 14.66
C ALA A 794 -24.98 30.98 13.65
N SER A 795 -25.78 31.18 12.61
CA SER A 795 -25.61 32.32 11.70
C SER A 795 -25.77 33.66 12.44
N LYS A 796 -25.14 34.73 11.94
CA LYS A 796 -25.24 36.09 12.55
C LYS A 796 -26.69 36.58 12.70
N ARG A 797 -27.58 36.15 11.80
CA ARG A 797 -29.02 36.45 11.83
C ARG A 797 -29.70 35.78 13.03
N MET A 798 -29.38 34.52 13.30
CA MET A 798 -29.88 33.79 14.46
C MET A 798 -29.24 34.25 15.79
N GLN A 799 -27.98 34.71 15.78
CA GLN A 799 -27.37 35.37 16.94
C GLN A 799 -28.06 36.69 17.30
N ALA A 800 -28.70 37.35 16.34
CA ALA A 800 -29.51 38.55 16.57
C ALA A 800 -30.97 38.24 16.96
N ASP A 801 -31.39 36.97 17.00
CA ASP A 801 -32.74 36.60 17.39
C ASP A 801 -32.90 36.61 18.92
N ARG A 802 -33.79 37.48 19.40
CA ARG A 802 -34.04 37.69 20.83
C ARG A 802 -34.50 36.43 21.54
N GLU A 803 -35.35 35.60 20.93
CA GLU A 803 -35.92 34.41 21.58
C GLU A 803 -34.86 33.32 21.74
N ILE A 804 -34.05 33.09 20.70
CA ILE A 804 -32.96 32.11 20.73
C ILE A 804 -31.90 32.53 21.76
N VAL A 805 -31.49 33.79 21.76
CA VAL A 805 -30.52 34.31 22.75
C VAL A 805 -31.08 34.21 24.17
N LEU A 806 -32.34 34.55 24.39
CA LEU A 806 -32.98 34.48 25.71
C LEU A 806 -33.15 33.03 26.21
N ALA A 807 -33.37 32.07 25.31
CA ALA A 807 -33.29 30.64 25.65
C ALA A 807 -31.85 30.22 26.01
N ALA A 808 -30.85 30.70 25.26
CA ALA A 808 -29.45 30.33 25.46
C ALA A 808 -28.87 30.82 26.80
N VAL A 809 -29.12 32.08 27.15
CA VAL A 809 -28.61 32.65 28.41
C VAL A 809 -29.28 32.06 29.65
N LYS A 810 -30.53 31.58 29.53
CA LYS A 810 -31.21 30.81 30.59
C LYS A 810 -30.61 29.42 30.81
N GLN A 811 -30.01 28.81 29.79
CA GLN A 811 -29.27 27.55 29.92
C GLN A 811 -27.85 27.82 30.45
N ASN A 812 -27.16 28.84 29.92
CA ASN A 812 -25.82 29.25 30.33
C ASN A 812 -25.56 30.75 30.08
N GLY A 813 -25.49 31.55 31.16
CA GLY A 813 -25.36 33.00 31.09
C GLY A 813 -24.08 33.51 30.42
N LYS A 814 -23.00 32.71 30.37
CA LYS A 814 -21.76 33.10 29.68
C LYS A 814 -21.91 33.22 28.17
N VAL A 815 -22.98 32.66 27.61
CA VAL A 815 -23.28 32.68 26.17
C VAL A 815 -23.61 34.08 25.66
N LEU A 816 -23.94 35.03 26.55
CA LEU A 816 -24.18 36.45 26.24
C LEU A 816 -23.05 37.09 25.39
N VAL A 817 -21.82 36.57 25.47
CA VAL A 817 -20.67 36.96 24.64
C VAL A 817 -20.89 36.80 23.12
N PHE A 818 -21.81 35.93 22.68
CA PHE A 818 -22.12 35.71 21.26
C PHE A 818 -23.31 36.55 20.77
N ALA A 819 -24.10 37.15 21.67
CA ALA A 819 -25.18 38.04 21.29
C ALA A 819 -24.61 39.36 20.71
N PRO A 820 -25.28 40.01 19.75
CA PRO A 820 -24.91 41.35 19.28
C PRO A 820 -25.19 42.44 20.33
N GLU A 821 -24.59 43.61 20.14
CA GLU A 821 -24.55 44.70 21.14
C GLU A 821 -25.94 45.20 21.56
N ASN A 822 -26.92 45.21 20.64
CA ASN A 822 -28.31 45.55 20.94
C ASN A 822 -28.93 44.60 21.99
N LEU A 823 -28.66 43.30 21.93
CA LEU A 823 -29.14 42.33 22.91
C LEU A 823 -28.31 42.32 24.20
N ARG A 824 -27.06 42.79 24.17
CA ARG A 824 -26.26 43.08 25.40
C ARG A 824 -26.67 44.38 26.11
N LYS A 825 -27.51 45.21 25.46
CA LYS A 825 -28.20 46.37 26.04
C LYS A 825 -29.63 46.05 26.48
N ASP A 826 -30.18 44.91 26.09
CA ASP A 826 -31.51 44.46 26.53
C ASP A 826 -31.42 43.99 27.99
N ARG A 827 -32.02 44.78 28.89
CA ARG A 827 -32.02 44.55 30.34
C ARG A 827 -32.63 43.19 30.71
N GLU A 828 -33.63 42.69 29.98
CA GLU A 828 -34.24 41.39 30.28
C GLU A 828 -33.31 40.22 29.93
N VAL A 829 -32.63 40.30 28.78
CA VAL A 829 -31.67 39.28 28.33
C VAL A 829 -30.47 39.24 29.29
N VAL A 830 -29.95 40.40 29.69
CA VAL A 830 -28.82 40.47 30.63
C VAL A 830 -29.22 39.99 32.03
N LEU A 831 -30.38 40.38 32.57
CA LEU A 831 -30.86 39.86 33.85
C LEU A 831 -31.04 38.33 33.83
N ALA A 832 -31.55 37.76 32.73
CA ALA A 832 -31.68 36.32 32.59
C ALA A 832 -30.30 35.62 32.58
N ALA A 833 -29.31 36.19 31.89
CA ALA A 833 -27.93 35.67 31.88
C ALA A 833 -27.26 35.73 33.26
N VAL A 834 -27.43 36.87 33.95
CA VAL A 834 -26.85 37.19 35.24
C VAL A 834 -27.41 36.29 36.35
N ARG A 835 -28.73 36.05 36.37
CA ARG A 835 -29.38 35.12 37.31
C ARG A 835 -28.93 33.67 37.12
N GLN A 836 -28.56 33.26 35.91
CA GLN A 836 -28.02 31.93 35.65
C GLN A 836 -26.56 31.82 36.09
N ASN A 837 -25.77 32.89 35.89
CA ASN A 837 -24.37 32.97 36.31
C ASN A 837 -23.95 34.43 36.45
N GLY A 838 -23.69 34.89 37.68
CA GLY A 838 -23.30 36.30 37.92
C GLY A 838 -22.05 36.76 37.17
N LYS A 839 -21.17 35.83 36.74
CA LYS A 839 -20.02 36.13 35.88
C LYS A 839 -20.40 36.54 34.44
N ALA A 840 -21.68 36.43 34.05
CA ALA A 840 -22.18 36.92 32.76
C ALA A 840 -22.10 38.45 32.63
N LEU A 841 -22.09 39.19 33.76
CA LEU A 841 -22.02 40.66 33.79
C LEU A 841 -20.82 41.23 33.01
N VAL A 842 -19.71 40.48 32.92
CA VAL A 842 -18.53 40.81 32.08
C VAL A 842 -18.93 41.22 30.66
N PHE A 843 -19.89 40.48 30.09
CA PHE A 843 -20.32 40.58 28.69
C PHE A 843 -21.51 41.53 28.48
N ALA A 844 -22.08 42.11 29.54
CA ALA A 844 -23.11 43.14 29.44
C ALA A 844 -22.52 44.44 28.85
N HIS A 845 -23.39 45.29 28.28
CA HIS A 845 -22.99 46.64 27.90
C HIS A 845 -22.76 47.53 29.14
N GLU A 846 -21.84 48.50 29.05
CA GLU A 846 -21.44 49.39 30.17
C GLU A 846 -22.63 50.07 30.87
N SER A 847 -23.67 50.44 30.13
CA SER A 847 -24.90 51.02 30.71
C SER A 847 -25.60 50.10 31.72
N LEU A 848 -25.49 48.78 31.58
CA LEU A 848 -26.07 47.80 32.50
C LEU A 848 -25.08 47.34 33.59
N LYS A 849 -23.77 47.60 33.41
CA LYS A 849 -22.77 47.51 34.49
C LYS A 849 -22.83 48.69 35.48
N ASN A 850 -23.52 49.76 35.07
CA ASN A 850 -23.90 50.91 35.90
C ASN A 850 -25.33 50.76 36.49
N ASP A 851 -26.12 49.77 36.08
CA ASP A 851 -27.47 49.53 36.62
C ASP A 851 -27.33 48.79 37.97
N LYS A 852 -27.64 49.50 39.06
CA LYS A 852 -27.53 48.98 40.42
C LYS A 852 -28.34 47.69 40.62
N GLU A 853 -29.53 47.56 40.04
CA GLU A 853 -30.35 46.35 40.21
C GLU A 853 -29.73 45.14 39.50
N VAL A 854 -29.20 45.32 38.29
CA VAL A 854 -28.53 44.27 37.53
C VAL A 854 -27.24 43.82 38.23
N VAL A 855 -26.49 44.76 38.79
CA VAL A 855 -25.25 44.48 39.54
C VAL A 855 -25.55 43.78 40.88
N MET A 856 -26.57 44.20 41.62
CA MET A 856 -27.00 43.52 42.86
C MET A 856 -27.30 42.04 42.60
N GLU A 857 -28.07 41.73 41.55
CA GLU A 857 -28.41 40.36 41.17
C GLU A 857 -27.17 39.55 40.73
N ALA A 858 -26.22 40.20 40.04
CA ALA A 858 -24.97 39.57 39.62
C ALA A 858 -24.04 39.24 40.78
N VAL A 859 -23.99 40.13 41.78
CA VAL A 859 -23.15 39.98 42.97
C VAL A 859 -23.74 38.92 43.91
N ALA A 860 -25.07 38.80 43.99
CA ALA A 860 -25.74 37.75 44.76
C ALA A 860 -25.45 36.32 44.26
N GLU A 861 -25.34 36.11 42.93
CA GLU A 861 -25.08 34.78 42.33
C GLU A 861 -23.59 34.56 41.96
N GLY A 862 -22.83 35.62 41.68
CA GLY A 862 -21.44 35.55 41.21
C GLY A 862 -20.37 35.95 42.23
N GLY A 863 -20.78 36.49 43.37
CA GLY A 863 -19.90 36.96 44.45
C GLY A 863 -18.88 38.01 43.98
N HIS A 864 -17.68 37.97 44.59
CA HIS A 864 -16.60 38.94 44.33
C HIS A 864 -16.17 39.03 42.87
N ILE A 865 -16.38 37.97 42.08
CA ILE A 865 -15.97 37.93 40.67
C ILE A 865 -16.91 38.79 39.82
N ALA A 866 -18.21 38.83 40.13
CA ALA A 866 -19.14 39.72 39.43
C ALA A 866 -18.87 41.20 39.76
N LEU A 867 -18.55 41.50 41.03
CA LEU A 867 -18.30 42.86 41.51
C LEU A 867 -17.15 43.56 40.76
N TRP A 868 -16.08 42.84 40.41
CA TRP A 868 -14.94 43.39 39.65
C TRP A 868 -15.33 43.88 38.24
N HIS A 869 -16.48 43.43 37.72
CA HIS A 869 -17.01 43.84 36.42
C HIS A 869 -18.16 44.86 36.50
N ALA A 870 -18.51 45.31 37.71
CA ALA A 870 -19.37 46.47 37.93
C ALA A 870 -18.56 47.79 37.84
N SER A 871 -19.26 48.92 37.75
CA SER A 871 -18.64 50.25 37.71
C SER A 871 -17.86 50.60 38.98
N GLU A 872 -16.87 51.50 38.89
CA GLU A 872 -16.08 51.94 40.06
C GLU A 872 -16.91 52.62 41.16
N GLU A 873 -18.09 53.12 40.82
CA GLU A 873 -19.06 53.69 41.76
C GLU A 873 -19.78 52.57 42.52
N LEU A 874 -20.31 51.57 41.81
CA LEU A 874 -21.04 50.44 42.40
C LEU A 874 -20.12 49.46 43.15
N GLN A 875 -18.83 49.37 42.78
CA GLN A 875 -17.82 48.64 43.55
C GLN A 875 -17.63 49.18 44.99
N LYS A 876 -18.00 50.45 45.24
CA LYS A 876 -17.90 51.12 46.54
C LYS A 876 -19.26 51.31 47.22
N ASP A 877 -20.35 50.91 46.55
CA ASP A 877 -21.70 51.04 47.09
C ASP A 877 -21.94 50.03 48.22
N LYS A 878 -22.39 50.54 49.38
CA LYS A 878 -22.56 49.76 50.60
C LYS A 878 -23.63 48.67 50.46
N GLU A 879 -24.69 48.90 49.68
CA GLU A 879 -25.77 47.93 49.49
C GLU A 879 -25.33 46.82 48.54
N VAL A 880 -24.57 47.15 47.49
CA VAL A 880 -23.96 46.16 46.57
C VAL A 880 -22.99 45.23 47.30
N LEU A 881 -22.15 45.78 48.19
CA LEU A 881 -21.24 44.98 49.01
C LEU A 881 -21.97 44.08 50.03
N LEU A 882 -23.14 44.50 50.52
CA LEU A 882 -23.98 43.71 51.43
C LEU A 882 -24.83 42.64 50.73
N ALA A 883 -24.99 42.71 49.40
CA ALA A 883 -25.68 41.70 48.60
C ALA A 883 -24.82 40.45 48.32
N MET A 884 -23.54 40.49 48.66
CA MET A 884 -22.63 39.33 48.57
C MET A 884 -23.02 38.26 49.59
N LYS A 885 -23.41 37.08 49.12
CA LYS A 885 -23.62 35.88 49.94
C LYS A 885 -22.31 35.11 50.19
#